data_AF-A0A0L1IKC5-F1
#
_entry.id   AF-A0A0L1IKC5-F1
#
_cell.length_a   1.000
_cell.length_b   1.000
_cell.length_c   1.000
_cell.angle_alpha   90.00
_cell.angle_beta   90.00
_cell.angle_gamma   90.00
#
_symmetry.space_group_name_H-M   'P 1'
#
loop_
_entity.id
_entity.type
_entity.pdbx_description
1 polymer ?
#
loop_
_entity_poly.entity_id
_entity_poly.type
_entity_poly.pdbx_seq_one_letter_code
_entity_poly.pdbx_strand_id
1 'polypeptide(L)'
;MKLFLIRLFSSFLLSNSLSGNLTTLSTSQNQKLEISLKEHNLNTLAKNLQNTKKKIKLFLYKNIGYVSVDEFLKSVKPIIKHEKIEHKFNDDKTTITLKSSKNIYNIEFNYKTQIITVSDYKIFTEILKDKERGEEQLQIEFKGLENKNLNKEFKYHLKNYNIEMLKDWSDVYLPIVLLNQIFLNESNIQVYFNQQDVNIFRFSESISDIISQVNLKMSDANIKNEIPKELKEFQYNYLSFLFNHYYAIKLNNNKSYKDYFKKYKTKIVNGTNDEHYLATKQLIADLDDPHSAYALDGFFNKSKDFNKTPIKISNPNNRSNKQIKLLDLLAKNDPSKVEYENNVISDDTYMISFKKFEEDSAKHIKNSLEQAQSKNVKNIIFNLTQNGGGYIGAAYEIMGFLTNNPFNVYTYNPLSKEQKVETIKSKYNKFNFDYYILTSPYSFSAGNIFPQIARDNNLAKIIGHQTFGGASAIGYSILPTGDIIQLSTNNVFTNKNFKSLEFGIQPDVKLKNDVYNNTKDLYDPNTLLELIKEAKKTKWRSSDHLINQNNLLIEQSKNQTNQKPKRQPQNNNNQTQQNQESSLDKLIKNKSLNITKNDLNTIKNKLLEINPNLSNRELIVELKNNNTADVYLKNNSNDKVTIKLVVIKEPHIKNSNKLVIILISSPLVIVVLLVSSYYIFKKVKNKK
;
A
#
# COMPACT_ATOMS: atom_id res chain seq x y z
N MET A 1 64.11 4.64 18.42
CA MET A 1 65.49 4.76 17.90
C MET A 1 66.01 3.35 17.72
N LYS A 2 66.39 2.79 16.56
CA LYS A 2 66.57 3.18 15.15
C LYS A 2 66.40 1.84 14.39
N LEU A 3 65.49 1.72 13.42
CA LEU A 3 65.75 1.80 11.97
C LEU A 3 66.77 0.79 11.44
N PHE A 4 66.34 -0.13 10.57
CA PHE A 4 66.84 -0.36 9.19
C PHE A 4 66.13 -1.60 8.57
N LEU A 5 65.18 -1.46 7.64
CA LEU A 5 65.31 -1.32 6.17
C LEU A 5 65.74 -2.59 5.40
N ILE A 6 64.73 -3.24 4.79
CA ILE A 6 64.58 -3.62 3.37
C ILE A 6 65.86 -4.00 2.58
N ARG A 7 65.91 -5.26 2.13
CA ARG A 7 66.41 -5.71 0.80
C ARG A 7 65.47 -6.84 0.33
N LEU A 8 64.68 -6.70 -0.74
CA LEU A 8 64.98 -6.62 -2.19
C LEU A 8 65.36 -7.97 -2.83
N PHE A 9 64.50 -8.36 -3.79
CA PHE A 9 64.73 -9.22 -4.97
C PHE A 9 65.15 -10.69 -4.71
N SER A 10 64.75 -11.71 -5.44
CA SER A 10 63.71 -11.97 -6.46
C SER A 10 63.91 -13.43 -6.90
N SER A 11 62.86 -13.99 -7.51
CA SER A 11 62.96 -14.95 -8.61
C SER A 11 63.75 -16.25 -8.38
N PHE A 12 63.02 -17.31 -8.02
CA PHE A 12 63.22 -18.62 -8.65
C PHE A 12 61.91 -19.03 -9.32
N LEU A 13 61.98 -19.12 -10.65
CA LEU A 13 60.96 -19.67 -11.53
C LEU A 13 61.34 -21.12 -11.87
N LEU A 14 60.29 -21.90 -12.17
CA LEU A 14 60.25 -23.16 -12.92
C LEU A 14 60.46 -24.46 -12.12
N SER A 15 59.39 -25.21 -11.94
CA SER A 15 59.08 -26.33 -12.85
C SER A 15 57.69 -26.91 -12.58
N ASN A 16 56.91 -27.10 -13.65
CA ASN A 16 55.65 -27.85 -13.66
C ASN A 16 55.90 -29.36 -13.53
N SER A 17 55.04 -30.06 -12.79
CA SER A 17 54.70 -31.45 -13.08
C SER A 17 53.25 -31.74 -12.66
N LEU A 18 52.42 -32.06 -13.65
CA LEU A 18 51.10 -32.65 -13.48
C LEU A 18 51.24 -34.11 -13.04
N SER A 19 50.46 -34.55 -12.04
CA SER A 19 49.47 -35.63 -12.18
C SER A 19 48.90 -36.10 -10.82
N GLY A 20 47.56 -36.15 -10.77
CA GLY A 20 46.74 -37.18 -10.13
C GLY A 20 46.87 -37.44 -8.62
N ASN A 21 45.88 -37.00 -7.84
CA ASN A 21 44.91 -37.93 -7.25
C ASN A 21 43.76 -37.20 -6.53
N LEU A 22 42.55 -37.77 -6.69
CA LEU A 22 41.39 -37.54 -5.85
C LEU A 22 41.78 -37.73 -4.38
N THR A 23 41.54 -36.72 -3.54
CA THR A 23 40.96 -36.79 -2.17
C THR A 23 41.35 -35.54 -1.40
N THR A 24 40.44 -34.57 -1.31
CA THR A 24 40.16 -33.76 -0.10
C THR A 24 38.92 -32.91 -0.38
N LEU A 25 37.75 -33.54 -0.29
CA LEU A 25 36.59 -32.81 0.23
C LEU A 25 36.91 -32.50 1.70
N SER A 26 36.56 -31.29 2.14
CA SER A 26 36.83 -30.70 3.47
C SER A 26 38.23 -30.10 3.65
N THR A 27 38.40 -28.85 3.20
CA THR A 27 39.00 -27.73 3.96
C THR A 27 39.19 -26.52 3.04
N SER A 28 38.22 -25.60 3.02
CA SER A 28 38.42 -24.15 2.89
C SER A 28 37.08 -23.42 2.71
N GLN A 29 36.36 -23.22 3.81
CA GLN A 29 35.22 -22.27 3.85
C GLN A 29 35.49 -21.11 4.81
N ASN A 30 36.77 -20.78 5.05
CA ASN A 30 37.20 -19.58 5.75
C ASN A 30 38.04 -18.66 4.84
N GLN A 31 37.65 -18.51 3.57
CA GLN A 31 38.06 -17.32 2.80
C GLN A 31 37.18 -16.14 3.23
N LYS A 32 37.60 -15.57 4.35
CA LYS A 32 37.38 -14.19 4.79
C LYS A 32 37.11 -13.23 3.61
N LEU A 33 35.88 -12.76 3.47
CA LEU A 33 35.56 -11.70 2.49
C LEU A 33 36.34 -10.45 2.86
N GLU A 34 37.22 -9.99 1.96
CA GLU A 34 37.82 -8.67 2.07
C GLU A 34 36.79 -7.64 1.59
N ILE A 35 35.99 -7.12 2.52
CA ILE A 35 34.92 -6.17 2.21
C ILE A 35 35.55 -4.84 1.78
N SER A 36 35.52 -4.56 0.47
CA SER A 36 35.97 -3.29 -0.10
C SER A 36 34.89 -2.22 0.10
N LEU A 37 34.91 -1.57 1.27
CA LEU A 37 34.01 -0.46 1.58
C LEU A 37 34.29 0.76 0.69
N LYS A 38 33.22 1.39 0.22
CA LYS A 38 33.26 2.66 -0.51
C LYS A 38 32.52 3.72 0.28
N GLU A 39 32.93 4.97 0.13
CA GLU A 39 32.22 6.12 0.69
C GLU A 39 31.17 6.63 -0.29
N HIS A 40 29.94 6.75 0.19
CA HIS A 40 28.79 7.28 -0.54
C HIS A 40 28.32 8.58 0.11
N ASN A 41 27.71 9.51 -0.64
CA ASN A 41 27.13 10.70 0.00
C ASN A 41 25.96 10.30 0.90
N LEU A 42 25.87 10.93 2.06
CA LEU A 42 24.72 10.85 2.96
C LEU A 42 23.98 12.18 2.91
N ASN A 43 22.98 12.25 2.03
CA ASN A 43 22.22 13.46 1.78
C ASN A 43 21.05 13.54 2.77
N THR A 44 20.76 14.74 3.28
CA THR A 44 19.60 14.96 4.16
C THR A 44 18.58 15.80 3.39
N LEU A 45 17.58 15.11 2.83
CA LEU A 45 16.48 15.71 2.06
C LEU A 45 15.28 16.04 2.94
N ALA A 46 15.15 15.39 4.11
CA ALA A 46 14.09 15.69 5.08
C ALA A 46 14.24 17.12 5.62
N LYS A 47 13.19 17.92 5.50
CA LYS A 47 13.17 19.31 5.98
C LYS A 47 13.34 19.35 7.50
N ASN A 48 14.02 20.40 7.95
CA ASN A 48 14.33 20.68 9.37
C ASN A 48 15.11 19.58 10.10
N LEU A 49 15.66 18.59 9.39
CA LEU A 49 16.53 17.57 9.96
C LEU A 49 17.99 17.98 9.76
N GLN A 50 18.73 18.15 10.85
CA GLN A 50 20.15 18.44 10.79
C GLN A 50 20.97 17.16 10.92
N ASN A 51 21.81 16.87 9.92
CA ASN A 51 22.77 15.77 9.97
C ASN A 51 24.21 16.28 9.84
N THR A 52 25.03 15.96 10.83
CA THR A 52 26.46 16.28 10.87
C THR A 52 27.29 15.29 10.04
N LYS A 53 26.84 14.05 9.87
CA LYS A 53 27.50 13.05 9.03
C LYS A 53 27.12 13.26 7.57
N LYS A 54 28.13 13.37 6.69
CA LYS A 54 27.95 13.65 5.25
C LYS A 54 28.28 12.46 4.34
N LYS A 55 28.88 11.41 4.89
CA LYS A 55 29.30 10.22 4.16
C LYS A 55 28.88 8.96 4.93
N ILE A 56 28.56 7.91 4.19
CA ILE A 56 28.28 6.58 4.73
C ILE A 56 29.14 5.55 4.01
N LYS A 57 29.70 4.60 4.76
CA LYS A 57 30.51 3.51 4.21
C LYS A 57 29.65 2.28 3.95
N LEU A 58 29.57 1.86 2.69
CA LEU A 58 28.87 0.63 2.30
C LEU A 58 29.58 0.00 1.11
N PHE A 59 29.20 -1.22 0.75
CA PHE A 59 29.68 -1.90 -0.45
C PHE A 59 28.54 -2.58 -1.19
N LEU A 60 28.77 -2.90 -2.46
CA LEU A 60 27.81 -3.67 -3.26
C LEU A 60 28.18 -5.16 -3.22
N TYR A 61 27.29 -5.98 -2.68
CA TYR A 61 27.35 -7.44 -2.79
C TYR A 61 26.18 -7.90 -3.64
N LYS A 62 26.46 -8.56 -4.78
CA LYS A 62 25.43 -8.97 -5.76
C LYS A 62 24.50 -7.80 -6.13
N ASN A 63 25.08 -6.64 -6.43
CA ASN A 63 24.38 -5.40 -6.78
C ASN A 63 23.46 -4.81 -5.67
N ILE A 64 23.57 -5.27 -4.43
CA ILE A 64 22.78 -4.79 -3.28
C ILE A 64 23.70 -4.03 -2.34
N GLY A 65 23.26 -2.88 -1.82
CA GLY A 65 24.00 -2.09 -0.85
C GLY A 65 24.01 -2.73 0.54
N TYR A 66 25.19 -3.13 1.01
CA TYR A 66 25.42 -3.68 2.34
C TYR A 66 26.18 -2.70 3.22
N VAL A 67 25.66 -2.47 4.42
CA VAL A 67 26.25 -1.58 5.43
C VAL A 67 26.33 -2.33 6.76
N SER A 68 27.33 -2.00 7.57
CA SER A 68 27.42 -2.58 8.90
C SER A 68 26.31 -2.05 9.80
N VAL A 69 25.91 -2.83 10.81
CA VAL A 69 24.87 -2.41 11.76
C VAL A 69 25.28 -1.11 12.47
N ASP A 70 26.53 -1.00 12.90
CA ASP A 70 27.08 0.20 13.55
C ASP A 70 27.10 1.42 12.61
N GLU A 71 27.59 1.28 11.39
CA GLU A 71 27.66 2.39 10.43
C GLU A 71 26.26 2.86 10.02
N PHE A 72 25.29 1.94 9.91
CA PHE A 72 23.89 2.30 9.69
C PHE A 72 23.35 3.15 10.84
N LEU A 73 23.49 2.70 12.10
CA LEU A 73 23.02 3.44 13.27
C LEU A 73 23.66 4.84 13.37
N LYS A 74 24.96 4.94 13.11
CA LYS A 74 25.68 6.22 13.03
C LYS A 74 25.11 7.14 11.94
N SER A 75 24.74 6.59 10.78
CA SER A 75 24.17 7.38 9.67
C SER A 75 22.80 7.98 9.98
N VAL A 76 22.00 7.31 10.82
CA VAL A 76 20.65 7.73 11.20
C VAL A 76 20.58 8.41 12.58
N LYS A 77 21.73 8.80 13.15
CA LYS A 77 21.83 9.53 14.43
C LYS A 77 20.90 10.75 14.56
N PRO A 78 20.56 11.51 13.50
CA PRO A 78 19.55 12.57 13.63
C PRO A 78 18.16 12.07 14.04
N ILE A 79 17.80 10.84 13.66
CA ILE A 79 16.47 10.23 13.81
C ILE A 79 16.36 9.43 15.13
N ILE A 80 17.47 8.82 15.57
CA ILE A 80 17.49 7.91 16.72
C ILE A 80 18.24 8.46 17.93
N LYS A 81 17.88 8.01 19.14
CA LYS A 81 18.56 8.25 20.42
C LYS A 81 19.88 7.48 20.50
N HIS A 82 20.78 7.73 19.55
CA HIS A 82 22.04 7.01 19.38
C HIS A 82 22.90 7.03 20.65
N GLU A 83 22.85 8.11 21.43
CA GLU A 83 23.57 8.23 22.70
C GLU A 83 23.15 7.21 23.77
N LYS A 84 21.96 6.60 23.62
CA LYS A 84 21.45 5.55 24.53
C LYS A 84 21.69 4.13 23.99
N ILE A 85 22.34 4.01 22.84
CA ILE A 85 22.59 2.74 22.17
C ILE A 85 24.02 2.29 22.47
N GLU A 86 24.14 1.04 22.87
CA GLU A 86 25.40 0.32 22.99
C GLU A 86 25.48 -0.73 21.89
N HIS A 87 26.52 -0.64 21.07
CA HIS A 87 26.86 -1.65 20.06
C HIS A 87 27.98 -2.54 20.60
N LYS A 88 27.81 -3.86 20.45
CA LYS A 88 28.81 -4.87 20.79
C LYS A 88 28.91 -5.90 19.68
N PHE A 89 30.11 -6.15 19.20
CA PHE A 89 30.42 -7.25 18.29
C PHE A 89 31.28 -8.30 19.01
N ASN A 90 30.88 -9.56 18.92
CA ASN A 90 31.60 -10.72 19.44
C ASN A 90 31.64 -11.81 18.37
N ASP A 91 32.65 -11.75 17.51
CA ASP A 91 32.98 -12.63 16.38
C ASP A 91 31.89 -12.90 15.34
N ASP A 92 30.78 -13.52 15.75
CA ASP A 92 29.66 -13.90 14.89
C ASP A 92 28.36 -13.18 15.27
N LYS A 93 28.40 -12.33 16.31
CA LYS A 93 27.21 -11.70 16.86
C LYS A 93 27.40 -10.21 17.03
N THR A 94 26.47 -9.44 16.47
CA THR A 94 26.29 -8.01 16.80
C THR A 94 25.09 -7.86 17.70
N THR A 95 25.25 -7.21 18.85
CA THR A 95 24.16 -6.89 19.78
C THR A 95 24.00 -5.39 19.90
N ILE A 96 22.78 -4.90 19.70
CA ILE A 96 22.36 -3.52 19.91
C ILE A 96 21.54 -3.49 21.19
N THR A 97 22.04 -2.78 22.20
CA THR A 97 21.35 -2.59 23.49
C THR A 97 20.87 -1.15 23.61
N LEU A 98 19.57 -0.93 23.77
CA LEU A 98 18.98 0.36 24.06
C LEU A 98 18.62 0.44 25.55
N LYS A 99 19.25 1.38 26.27
CA LYS A 99 18.94 1.66 27.67
C LYS A 99 17.86 2.74 27.75
N SER A 100 16.64 2.35 28.10
CA SER A 100 15.54 3.27 28.44
C SER A 100 15.46 3.46 29.95
N SER A 101 14.77 4.50 30.42
CA SER A 101 14.69 4.88 31.83
C SER A 101 14.11 3.80 32.76
N LYS A 102 13.36 2.82 32.22
CA LYS A 102 12.76 1.71 32.99
C LYS A 102 13.06 0.31 32.45
N ASN A 103 13.61 0.19 31.24
CA ASN A 103 13.76 -1.11 30.55
C ASN A 103 15.02 -1.13 29.68
N ILE A 104 15.55 -2.33 29.47
CA ILE A 104 16.64 -2.60 28.52
C ILE A 104 16.06 -3.39 27.36
N TYR A 105 16.36 -2.95 26.14
CA TYR A 105 15.90 -3.60 24.91
C TYR A 105 17.09 -4.02 24.06
N ASN A 106 17.02 -5.21 23.47
CA ASN A 106 18.12 -5.81 22.70
C ASN A 106 17.66 -6.23 21.31
N ILE A 107 18.55 -6.05 20.33
CA ILE A 107 18.50 -6.73 19.03
C ILE A 107 19.82 -7.47 18.84
N GLU A 108 19.76 -8.79 18.70
CA GLU A 108 20.92 -9.64 18.39
C GLU A 108 20.87 -10.05 16.91
N PHE A 109 21.94 -9.75 16.18
CA PHE A 109 22.20 -10.21 14.82
C PHE A 109 23.22 -11.36 14.87
N ASN A 110 22.79 -12.58 14.55
CA ASN A 110 23.65 -13.76 14.62
C ASN A 110 24.01 -14.25 13.22
N TYR A 111 25.27 -14.07 12.83
CA TYR A 111 25.82 -14.45 11.52
C TYR A 111 25.77 -15.96 11.29
N LYS A 112 26.14 -16.78 12.27
CA LYS A 112 26.15 -18.25 12.10
C LYS A 112 24.74 -18.80 11.83
N THR A 113 23.76 -18.35 12.60
CA THR A 113 22.38 -18.83 12.44
C THR A 113 21.61 -18.08 11.36
N GLN A 114 22.06 -16.88 10.96
CA GLN A 114 21.35 -15.95 10.08
C GLN A 114 19.97 -15.56 10.65
N ILE A 115 19.93 -15.34 11.97
CA ILE A 115 18.71 -14.99 12.72
C ILE A 115 18.93 -13.63 13.37
N ILE A 116 17.91 -12.77 13.31
CA ILE A 116 17.84 -11.55 14.11
C ILE A 116 16.82 -11.78 15.22
N THR A 117 17.23 -11.63 16.48
CA THR A 117 16.37 -11.78 17.65
C THR A 117 16.10 -10.41 18.25
N VAL A 118 14.82 -10.04 18.39
CA VAL A 118 14.40 -8.78 19.00
C VAL A 118 13.76 -9.08 20.34
N SER A 119 14.28 -8.50 21.42
CA SER A 119 13.83 -8.82 22.77
C SER A 119 12.44 -8.29 23.09
N ASP A 120 12.05 -7.16 22.50
CA ASP A 120 10.77 -6.46 22.70
C ASP A 120 10.49 -5.55 21.50
N TYR A 121 9.27 -5.57 20.97
CA TYR A 121 8.87 -4.71 19.83
C TYR A 121 8.99 -3.22 20.15
N LYS A 122 8.85 -2.83 21.43
CA LYS A 122 8.95 -1.43 21.86
C LYS A 122 10.29 -0.79 21.55
N ILE A 123 11.35 -1.57 21.28
CA ILE A 123 12.63 -1.00 20.87
C ILE A 123 12.49 -0.09 19.65
N PHE A 124 11.62 -0.43 18.69
CA PHE A 124 11.46 0.33 17.45
C PHE A 124 10.81 1.70 17.62
N THR A 125 10.00 1.87 18.67
CA THR A 125 9.47 3.20 19.03
C THR A 125 10.39 3.91 20.01
N GLU A 126 10.97 3.20 20.99
CA GLU A 126 11.84 3.78 22.02
C GLU A 126 13.15 4.32 21.47
N ILE A 127 13.67 3.74 20.38
CA ILE A 127 14.91 4.15 19.73
C ILE A 127 14.80 5.52 19.04
N LEU A 128 13.61 5.97 18.65
CA LEU A 128 13.39 7.23 17.93
C LEU A 128 13.51 8.45 18.88
N LYS A 129 14.04 9.59 18.38
CA LYS A 129 14.12 10.84 19.17
C LYS A 129 12.75 11.48 19.35
N ASP A 130 12.06 11.72 18.23
CA ASP A 130 10.77 12.38 18.20
C ASP A 130 9.67 11.33 18.14
N LYS A 131 8.80 11.34 19.15
CA LYS A 131 7.59 10.50 19.22
C LYS A 131 6.35 11.39 19.22
N GLU A 132 6.29 12.40 18.36
CA GLU A 132 5.08 13.23 18.30
C GLU A 132 4.01 12.50 17.49
N ARG A 133 2.89 12.21 18.14
CA ARG A 133 1.70 11.69 17.46
C ARG A 133 0.93 12.88 16.90
N GLY A 134 0.46 12.79 15.65
CA GLY A 134 -0.37 13.85 15.08
C GLY A 134 -1.58 14.17 15.96
N GLU A 135 -2.09 13.17 16.69
CA GLU A 135 -3.24 13.28 17.58
C GLU A 135 -2.97 14.11 18.84
N GLU A 136 -1.71 14.35 19.21
CA GLU A 136 -1.37 15.15 20.40
C GLU A 136 -1.69 16.63 20.23
N GLN A 137 -1.87 17.09 18.99
CA GLN A 137 -2.27 18.47 18.66
C GLN A 137 -3.79 18.68 18.76
N LEU A 138 -4.56 17.61 18.98
CA LEU A 138 -6.03 17.64 19.06
C LEU A 138 -6.54 17.86 20.50
N GLN A 139 -7.85 18.01 20.63
CA GLN A 139 -8.56 18.11 21.91
C GLN A 139 -8.72 16.73 22.57
N ILE A 140 -7.61 16.01 22.77
CA ILE A 140 -7.56 14.65 23.30
C ILE A 140 -6.48 14.53 24.39
N GLU A 141 -6.67 13.60 25.33
CA GLU A 141 -5.71 13.21 26.34
C GLU A 141 -5.53 11.68 26.36
N PHE A 142 -4.28 11.21 26.24
CA PHE A 142 -3.93 9.81 26.41
C PHE A 142 -3.75 9.51 27.91
N LYS A 143 -4.71 8.79 28.50
CA LYS A 143 -4.76 8.52 29.95
C LYS A 143 -3.95 7.30 30.36
N GLY A 144 -3.74 6.35 29.45
CA GLY A 144 -2.95 5.16 29.76
C GLY A 144 -2.78 4.23 28.57
N LEU A 145 -1.75 3.39 28.65
CA LEU A 145 -1.47 2.32 27.69
C LEU A 145 -1.14 1.05 28.47
N GLU A 146 -1.96 0.02 28.29
CA GLU A 146 -1.79 -1.30 28.90
C GLU A 146 -1.45 -2.32 27.81
N ASN A 147 -0.47 -3.19 28.06
CA ASN A 147 -0.24 -4.38 27.23
C ASN A 147 -0.78 -5.61 27.97
N LYS A 148 -1.77 -6.28 27.37
CA LYS A 148 -2.47 -7.44 27.92
C LYS A 148 -1.69 -8.74 27.80
N ASN A 149 -0.65 -8.81 26.97
CA ASN A 149 0.18 -10.00 26.86
C ASN A 149 1.68 -9.67 26.84
N LEU A 150 2.46 -10.58 27.42
CA LEU A 150 3.88 -10.38 27.70
C LEU A 150 4.80 -10.99 26.63
N ASN A 151 4.31 -11.25 25.41
CA ASN A 151 5.20 -11.68 24.34
C ASN A 151 6.10 -10.51 23.96
N LYS A 152 7.35 -10.58 24.40
CA LYS A 152 8.37 -9.57 24.13
C LYS A 152 9.25 -10.01 22.95
N GLU A 153 9.69 -11.27 22.94
CA GLU A 153 10.67 -11.73 21.95
C GLU A 153 10.02 -12.23 20.65
N PHE A 154 10.62 -11.85 19.51
CA PHE A 154 10.36 -12.47 18.21
C PHE A 154 11.63 -12.50 17.34
N LYS A 155 11.60 -13.30 16.27
CA LYS A 155 12.77 -13.60 15.44
C LYS A 155 12.51 -13.39 13.96
N TYR A 156 13.49 -12.82 13.27
CA TYR A 156 13.57 -12.82 11.82
C TYR A 156 14.52 -13.92 11.35
N HIS A 157 13.99 -14.91 10.64
CA HIS A 157 14.77 -16.01 10.07
C HIS A 157 15.17 -15.68 8.63
N LEU A 158 16.34 -15.05 8.41
CA LEU A 158 16.72 -14.47 7.12
C LEU A 158 16.89 -15.53 6.01
N LYS A 159 17.39 -16.73 6.37
CA LYS A 159 17.50 -17.88 5.45
C LYS A 159 16.17 -18.27 4.80
N ASN A 160 15.04 -18.04 5.49
CA ASN A 160 13.73 -18.32 4.92
C ASN A 160 13.41 -17.42 3.72
N TYR A 161 14.18 -16.37 3.49
CA TYR A 161 13.96 -15.39 2.43
C TYR A 161 15.19 -15.24 1.53
N ASN A 162 16.19 -16.12 1.61
CA ASN A 162 17.44 -16.01 0.86
C ASN A 162 18.12 -14.64 1.05
N ILE A 163 17.97 -14.04 2.23
CA ILE A 163 18.67 -12.84 2.64
C ILE A 163 19.91 -13.29 3.40
N GLU A 164 21.07 -12.79 2.98
CA GLU A 164 22.36 -13.15 3.55
C GLU A 164 22.85 -12.04 4.48
N MET A 165 23.32 -12.44 5.66
CA MET A 165 24.06 -11.62 6.59
C MET A 165 25.54 -11.92 6.37
N LEU A 166 26.33 -10.88 6.16
CA LEU A 166 27.79 -10.95 5.99
C LEU A 166 28.48 -10.45 7.26
N LYS A 167 29.79 -10.64 7.37
CA LYS A 167 30.59 -10.09 8.47
C LYS A 167 32.04 -9.84 8.08
N ASP A 168 32.70 -8.99 8.84
CA ASP A 168 34.17 -8.90 8.92
C ASP A 168 34.64 -9.05 10.38
N TRP A 169 35.81 -8.50 10.74
CA TRP A 169 36.34 -8.53 12.12
C TRP A 169 35.71 -7.51 13.06
N SER A 170 34.94 -6.58 12.53
CA SER A 170 34.44 -5.42 13.25
C SER A 170 32.93 -5.48 13.45
N ASP A 171 32.18 -6.02 12.48
CA ASP A 171 30.72 -6.04 12.58
C ASP A 171 30.05 -7.03 11.60
N VAL A 172 28.73 -7.14 11.77
CA VAL A 172 27.79 -7.76 10.83
C VAL A 172 27.31 -6.73 9.80
N TYR A 173 27.16 -7.18 8.54
CA TYR A 173 26.66 -6.39 7.41
C TYR A 173 25.37 -6.98 6.86
N LEU A 174 24.42 -6.10 6.56
CA LEU A 174 23.10 -6.44 6.02
C LEU A 174 22.71 -5.47 4.90
N PRO A 175 21.76 -5.85 4.03
CA PRO A 175 21.17 -4.92 3.06
C PRO A 175 20.66 -3.66 3.76
N ILE A 176 21.03 -2.48 3.26
CA ILE A 176 20.64 -1.20 3.85
C ILE A 176 19.11 -1.03 3.92
N VAL A 177 18.39 -1.51 2.90
CA VAL A 177 16.91 -1.50 2.86
C VAL A 177 16.30 -2.36 3.98
N LEU A 178 16.96 -3.45 4.37
CA LEU A 178 16.50 -4.31 5.46
C LEU A 178 16.74 -3.65 6.82
N LEU A 179 17.92 -3.07 7.04
CA LEU A 179 18.22 -2.33 8.27
C LEU A 179 17.29 -1.13 8.43
N ASN A 180 17.03 -0.41 7.33
CA ASN A 180 16.01 0.63 7.27
C ASN A 180 14.64 0.12 7.71
N GLN A 181 14.16 -0.98 7.12
CA GLN A 181 12.87 -1.56 7.46
C GLN A 181 12.80 -2.12 8.89
N ILE A 182 13.91 -2.54 9.50
CA ILE A 182 13.92 -3.03 10.88
C ILE A 182 13.94 -1.86 11.87
N PHE A 183 14.90 -0.94 11.73
CA PHE A 183 15.12 0.10 12.74
C PHE A 183 14.19 1.30 12.61
N LEU A 184 13.72 1.60 11.39
CA LEU A 184 12.96 2.82 11.10
C LEU A 184 11.51 2.52 10.69
N ASN A 185 10.97 1.30 10.84
CA ASN A 185 9.58 1.01 10.47
C ASN A 185 8.54 1.92 11.14
N GLU A 186 8.80 2.40 12.36
CA GLU A 186 7.93 3.30 13.12
C GLU A 186 8.23 4.79 12.87
N SER A 187 9.14 5.12 11.94
CA SER A 187 9.55 6.49 11.62
C SER A 187 8.97 6.95 10.28
N ASN A 188 8.53 8.21 10.19
CA ASN A 188 8.19 8.83 8.90
C ASN A 188 9.44 9.29 8.11
N ILE A 189 10.60 9.32 8.77
CA ILE A 189 11.90 9.61 8.16
C ILE A 189 12.64 8.30 7.92
N GLN A 190 13.10 8.08 6.69
CA GLN A 190 13.71 6.83 6.22
C GLN A 190 15.04 7.08 5.51
N VAL A 191 15.71 5.97 5.19
CA VAL A 191 16.93 5.92 4.38
C VAL A 191 16.63 5.26 3.03
N TYR A 192 17.08 5.90 1.94
CA TYR A 192 16.89 5.45 0.57
C TYR A 192 18.24 5.37 -0.15
N PHE A 193 18.66 4.16 -0.56
CA PHE A 193 19.87 3.98 -1.34
C PHE A 193 19.53 3.84 -2.83
N ASN A 194 20.02 4.78 -3.65
CA ASN A 194 19.71 4.84 -5.08
C ASN A 194 20.83 4.26 -5.96
N GLN A 195 21.60 3.30 -5.43
CA GLN A 195 22.79 2.67 -6.06
C GLN A 195 24.00 3.60 -6.25
N GLN A 196 23.93 4.87 -5.82
CA GLN A 196 25.05 5.80 -5.80
C GLN A 196 25.17 6.50 -4.45
N ASP A 197 24.09 7.07 -3.96
CA ASP A 197 24.06 7.84 -2.71
C ASP A 197 22.96 7.33 -1.78
N VAL A 198 23.09 7.71 -0.52
CA VAL A 198 22.13 7.39 0.53
C VAL A 198 21.40 8.67 0.94
N ASN A 199 20.08 8.68 0.76
CA ASN A 199 19.24 9.84 1.03
C ASN A 199 18.40 9.60 2.28
N ILE A 200 18.52 10.49 3.26
CA ILE A 200 17.60 10.57 4.41
C ILE A 200 16.44 11.48 4.02
N PHE A 201 15.23 10.94 3.99
CA PHE A 201 14.05 11.65 3.48
C PHE A 201 12.82 11.37 4.34
N ARG A 202 11.76 12.18 4.18
CA ARG A 202 10.48 12.00 4.86
C ARG A 202 9.41 11.63 3.84
N PHE A 203 8.63 10.57 4.07
CA PHE A 203 7.63 10.12 3.08
C PHE A 203 6.62 11.21 2.72
N SER A 204 6.06 11.92 3.72
CA SER A 204 5.07 12.97 3.49
C SER A 204 5.59 14.15 2.66
N GLU A 205 6.90 14.43 2.71
CA GLU A 205 7.55 15.48 1.93
C GLU A 205 7.92 15.00 0.52
N SER A 206 8.44 13.77 0.41
CA SER A 206 9.01 13.30 -0.86
C SER A 206 8.01 12.63 -1.79
N ILE A 207 6.91 12.07 -1.29
CA ILE A 207 5.88 11.45 -2.15
C ILE A 207 4.95 12.52 -2.75
N SER A 208 4.74 13.65 -2.07
CA SER A 208 3.75 14.67 -2.46
C SER A 208 4.21 15.63 -3.56
N ASP A 209 5.53 15.76 -3.78
CA ASP A 209 6.10 16.76 -4.68
C ASP A 209 7.06 16.14 -5.72
N ILE A 210 6.87 16.49 -7.00
CA ILE A 210 7.62 15.94 -8.14
C ILE A 210 9.12 16.24 -8.02
N ILE A 211 9.48 17.45 -7.58
CA ILE A 211 10.90 17.84 -7.45
C ILE A 211 11.57 16.97 -6.38
N SER A 212 10.89 16.77 -5.26
CA SER A 212 11.36 15.92 -4.17
C SER A 212 11.47 14.45 -4.59
N GLN A 213 10.54 13.92 -5.38
CA GLN A 213 10.62 12.58 -5.96
C GLN A 213 11.84 12.44 -6.90
N VAL A 214 12.11 13.44 -7.74
CA VAL A 214 13.27 13.45 -8.64
C VAL A 214 14.56 13.46 -7.83
N ASN A 215 14.68 14.36 -6.85
CA ASN A 215 15.87 14.47 -6.00
C ASN A 215 16.15 13.17 -5.22
N LEU A 216 15.11 12.49 -4.75
CA LEU A 216 15.24 11.21 -4.05
C LEU A 216 15.84 10.12 -4.95
N LYS A 217 15.45 10.08 -6.22
CA LYS A 217 15.80 9.03 -7.19
C LYS A 217 17.04 9.34 -8.02
N MET A 218 17.49 10.59 -8.06
CA MET A 218 18.57 11.06 -8.92
C MET A 218 19.90 10.36 -8.60
N SER A 219 20.44 9.64 -9.58
CA SER A 219 21.67 8.84 -9.50
C SER A 219 22.17 8.43 -10.89
N ASP A 220 23.43 8.02 -10.98
CA ASP A 220 24.02 7.40 -12.17
C ASP A 220 23.28 6.10 -12.56
N ALA A 221 22.58 5.46 -11.62
CA ALA A 221 21.73 4.32 -11.93
C ALA A 221 20.53 4.70 -12.81
N ASN A 222 20.08 5.97 -12.81
CA ASN A 222 19.10 6.45 -13.79
C ASN A 222 19.66 6.44 -15.22
N ILE A 223 20.98 6.39 -15.40
CA ILE A 223 21.61 6.29 -16.73
C ILE A 223 21.64 4.82 -17.18
N LYS A 224 21.74 3.85 -16.26
CA LYS A 224 21.70 2.41 -16.59
C LYS A 224 20.40 2.03 -17.29
N ASN A 225 20.49 1.22 -18.34
CA ASN A 225 19.32 0.83 -19.14
C ASN A 225 18.57 -0.38 -18.55
N GLU A 226 19.17 -1.11 -17.61
CA GLU A 226 18.58 -2.33 -17.05
C GLU A 226 18.84 -2.43 -15.53
N ILE A 227 17.82 -2.88 -14.80
CA ILE A 227 17.96 -3.28 -13.39
C ILE A 227 18.78 -4.58 -13.35
N PRO A 228 19.88 -4.66 -12.57
CA PRO A 228 20.66 -5.89 -12.42
C PRO A 228 19.80 -7.08 -11.97
N LYS A 229 20.04 -8.26 -12.55
CA LYS A 229 19.25 -9.47 -12.27
C LYS A 229 19.27 -9.85 -10.79
N GLU A 230 20.43 -9.76 -10.14
CA GLU A 230 20.58 -10.09 -8.72
C GLU A 230 19.75 -9.15 -7.83
N LEU A 231 19.59 -7.88 -8.23
CA LEU A 231 18.77 -6.91 -7.52
C LEU A 231 17.27 -7.23 -7.70
N LYS A 232 16.83 -7.64 -8.89
CA LYS A 232 15.46 -8.13 -9.13
C LYS A 232 15.16 -9.39 -8.30
N GLU A 233 16.09 -10.34 -8.27
CA GLU A 233 15.99 -11.56 -7.46
C GLU A 233 15.90 -11.24 -5.96
N PHE A 234 16.73 -10.30 -5.51
CA PHE A 234 16.69 -9.82 -4.13
C PHE A 234 15.37 -9.13 -3.80
N GLN A 235 14.82 -8.27 -4.67
CA GLN A 235 13.49 -7.69 -4.48
C GLN A 235 12.39 -8.74 -4.36
N TYR A 236 12.37 -9.73 -5.25
CA TYR A 236 11.39 -10.82 -5.20
C TYR A 236 11.43 -11.57 -3.85
N ASN A 237 12.64 -11.85 -3.37
CA ASN A 237 12.87 -12.51 -2.09
C ASN A 237 12.51 -11.61 -0.90
N TYR A 238 12.90 -10.34 -0.96
CA TYR A 238 12.62 -9.32 0.05
C TYR A 238 11.13 -9.04 0.21
N LEU A 239 10.33 -9.08 -0.88
CA LEU A 239 8.87 -8.98 -0.78
C LEU A 239 8.28 -10.04 0.16
N SER A 240 8.81 -11.27 0.12
CA SER A 240 8.38 -12.34 1.05
C SER A 240 8.73 -12.03 2.50
N PHE A 241 9.92 -11.47 2.74
CA PHE A 241 10.31 -11.01 4.07
C PHE A 241 9.38 -9.88 4.54
N LEU A 242 9.21 -8.85 3.71
CA LEU A 242 8.43 -7.67 4.02
C LEU A 242 6.98 -8.05 4.35
N PHE A 243 6.31 -8.81 3.49
CA PHE A 243 4.91 -9.16 3.69
C PHE A 243 4.70 -10.12 4.86
N ASN A 244 5.62 -11.06 5.11
CA ASN A 244 5.45 -11.97 6.24
C ASN A 244 5.52 -11.24 7.58
N HIS A 245 6.34 -10.19 7.68
CA HIS A 245 6.59 -9.50 8.96
C HIS A 245 5.93 -8.14 9.10
N TYR A 246 5.60 -7.43 8.02
CA TYR A 246 5.12 -6.03 8.09
C TYR A 246 3.77 -5.79 7.39
N TYR A 247 3.23 -6.78 6.68
CA TYR A 247 1.88 -6.73 6.14
C TYR A 247 0.93 -7.56 7.02
N ALA A 248 -0.06 -6.90 7.63
CA ALA A 248 -0.91 -7.49 8.65
C ALA A 248 -1.96 -8.48 8.09
N ILE A 249 -2.41 -8.28 6.86
CA ILE A 249 -3.55 -9.00 6.30
C ILE A 249 -3.13 -10.33 5.71
N LYS A 250 -3.26 -11.43 6.47
CA LYS A 250 -3.01 -12.79 5.97
C LYS A 250 -4.08 -13.20 4.95
N LEU A 251 -3.65 -13.50 3.72
CA LEU A 251 -4.54 -13.96 2.65
C LEU A 251 -5.06 -15.37 2.95
N ASN A 252 -6.34 -15.64 2.66
CA ASN A 252 -6.96 -16.94 2.86
C ASN A 252 -6.17 -18.06 2.16
N ASN A 253 -6.00 -19.19 2.84
CA ASN A 253 -5.27 -20.37 2.38
C ASN A 253 -3.78 -20.15 2.08
N ASN A 254 -3.24 -18.97 2.38
CA ASN A 254 -1.84 -18.65 2.11
C ASN A 254 -0.98 -18.89 3.34
N LYS A 255 -0.30 -20.04 3.39
CA LYS A 255 0.65 -20.36 4.48
C LYS A 255 1.89 -19.45 4.44
N SER A 256 2.20 -18.84 3.28
CA SER A 256 3.33 -17.93 3.09
C SER A 256 3.17 -17.10 1.81
N TYR A 257 3.40 -15.77 1.86
CA TYR A 257 3.29 -14.93 0.65
C TYR A 257 4.19 -15.35 -0.52
N LYS A 258 5.19 -16.22 -0.28
CA LYS A 258 5.95 -16.89 -1.35
C LYS A 258 5.05 -17.49 -2.42
N ASP A 259 3.99 -18.21 -2.03
CA ASP A 259 3.10 -18.88 -2.99
C ASP A 259 2.30 -17.86 -3.79
N TYR A 260 1.83 -16.80 -3.13
CA TYR A 260 1.14 -15.69 -3.78
C TYR A 260 2.03 -14.97 -4.81
N PHE A 261 3.33 -14.82 -4.52
CA PHE A 261 4.26 -14.15 -5.43
C PHE A 261 4.70 -14.98 -6.63
N LYS A 262 4.53 -16.32 -6.61
CA LYS A 262 4.97 -17.22 -7.70
C LYS A 262 4.48 -16.77 -9.08
N LYS A 263 3.21 -16.34 -9.19
CA LYS A 263 2.62 -15.91 -10.48
C LYS A 263 3.27 -14.66 -11.08
N TYR A 264 3.97 -13.85 -10.29
CA TYR A 264 4.67 -12.65 -10.77
C TYR A 264 6.16 -12.85 -10.98
N LYS A 265 6.72 -13.96 -10.46
CA LYS A 265 8.17 -14.19 -10.40
C LYS A 265 8.86 -13.96 -11.74
N THR A 266 8.35 -14.53 -12.83
CA THR A 266 8.99 -14.40 -14.16
C THR A 266 9.08 -12.95 -14.60
N LYS A 267 8.02 -12.15 -14.41
CA LYS A 267 8.03 -10.73 -14.80
C LYS A 267 8.87 -9.87 -13.86
N ILE A 268 8.84 -10.15 -12.56
CA ILE A 268 9.67 -9.45 -11.57
C ILE A 268 11.15 -9.74 -11.80
N VAL A 269 11.53 -11.00 -12.03
CA VAL A 269 12.94 -11.42 -12.04
C VAL A 269 13.55 -11.37 -13.45
N ASN A 270 12.84 -11.85 -14.46
CA ASN A 270 13.36 -12.02 -15.82
C ASN A 270 12.79 -10.99 -16.81
N GLY A 271 11.81 -10.17 -16.40
CA GLY A 271 11.21 -9.16 -17.26
C GLY A 271 12.12 -7.95 -17.47
N THR A 272 11.76 -7.11 -18.44
CA THR A 272 12.29 -5.76 -18.62
C THR A 272 12.05 -4.87 -17.39
N ASN A 273 12.65 -3.68 -17.32
CA ASN A 273 12.42 -2.77 -16.19
C ASN A 273 10.92 -2.43 -16.03
N ASP A 274 10.23 -2.17 -17.14
CA ASP A 274 8.80 -1.86 -17.13
C ASP A 274 7.99 -3.07 -16.67
N GLU A 275 8.30 -4.29 -17.16
CA GLU A 275 7.62 -5.51 -16.70
C GLU A 275 7.85 -5.79 -15.22
N HIS A 276 9.05 -5.51 -14.69
CA HIS A 276 9.38 -5.64 -13.28
C HIS A 276 8.50 -4.73 -12.41
N TYR A 277 8.46 -3.43 -12.72
CA TYR A 277 7.66 -2.47 -11.96
C TYR A 277 6.16 -2.70 -12.16
N LEU A 278 5.69 -2.99 -13.39
CA LEU A 278 4.28 -3.28 -13.66
C LEU A 278 3.82 -4.56 -12.96
N ALA A 279 4.67 -5.59 -12.89
CA ALA A 279 4.35 -6.80 -12.14
C ALA A 279 4.25 -6.53 -10.64
N THR A 280 5.13 -5.68 -10.09
CA THR A 280 5.05 -5.26 -8.68
C THR A 280 3.78 -4.44 -8.41
N LYS A 281 3.47 -3.48 -9.28
CA LYS A 281 2.22 -2.69 -9.20
C LYS A 281 0.97 -3.56 -9.30
N GLN A 282 0.95 -4.53 -10.22
CA GLN A 282 -0.14 -5.49 -10.36
C GLN A 282 -0.26 -6.43 -9.14
N LEU A 283 0.87 -6.85 -8.56
CA LEU A 283 0.91 -7.64 -7.34
C LEU A 283 0.22 -6.92 -6.18
N ILE A 284 0.51 -5.62 -5.99
CA ILE A 284 -0.14 -4.84 -4.93
C ILE A 284 -1.64 -4.69 -5.20
N ALA A 285 -2.05 -4.39 -6.43
CA ALA A 285 -3.46 -4.27 -6.78
C ALA A 285 -4.26 -5.57 -6.61
N ASP A 286 -3.61 -6.72 -6.80
CA ASP A 286 -4.22 -8.04 -6.65
C ASP A 286 -4.39 -8.46 -5.18
N LEU A 287 -3.99 -7.64 -4.20
CA LEU A 287 -4.18 -7.93 -2.77
C LEU A 287 -5.65 -7.81 -2.34
N ASP A 288 -6.46 -7.05 -3.08
CA ASP A 288 -7.82 -6.66 -2.68
C ASP A 288 -7.86 -5.99 -1.29
N ASP A 289 -6.88 -5.10 -1.08
CA ASP A 289 -6.73 -4.27 0.11
C ASP A 289 -6.69 -2.78 -0.30
N PRO A 290 -7.76 -1.99 -0.05
CA PRO A 290 -7.77 -0.56 -0.33
C PRO A 290 -6.74 0.28 0.44
N HIS A 291 -6.13 -0.27 1.51
CA HIS A 291 -5.03 0.39 2.23
C HIS A 291 -3.65 0.11 1.61
N SER A 292 -3.56 -0.78 0.63
CA SER A 292 -2.31 -1.09 -0.06
C SER A 292 -2.26 -0.49 -1.47
N ALA A 293 -1.14 0.17 -1.80
CA ALA A 293 -0.98 0.87 -3.07
C ALA A 293 0.47 0.90 -3.55
N TYR A 294 0.67 1.07 -4.85
CA TYR A 294 1.99 1.36 -5.41
C TYR A 294 2.18 2.88 -5.44
N ALA A 295 3.00 3.40 -4.53
CA ALA A 295 3.05 4.83 -4.21
C ALA A 295 4.07 5.60 -5.06
N LEU A 296 5.24 5.01 -5.30
CA LEU A 296 6.30 5.63 -6.11
C LEU A 296 7.03 4.56 -6.93
N ASP A 297 7.39 4.90 -8.16
CA ASP A 297 8.22 4.08 -9.03
C ASP A 297 9.71 4.17 -8.68
N GLY A 298 10.44 3.10 -8.97
CA GLY A 298 11.87 3.02 -8.68
C GLY A 298 12.75 3.84 -9.62
N PHE A 299 14.01 4.02 -9.23
CA PHE A 299 14.96 4.90 -9.92
C PHE A 299 15.44 4.34 -11.28
N PHE A 300 15.15 3.09 -11.62
CA PHE A 300 15.39 2.57 -12.99
C PHE A 300 14.24 2.82 -13.97
N ASN A 301 13.12 3.39 -13.53
CA ASN A 301 12.02 3.69 -14.43
C ASN A 301 12.34 4.93 -15.28
N LYS A 302 12.24 4.77 -16.61
CA LYS A 302 12.42 5.85 -17.58
C LYS A 302 11.23 6.01 -18.53
N SER A 303 10.21 5.16 -18.39
CA SER A 303 9.25 4.88 -19.46
C SER A 303 7.95 5.65 -19.28
N LYS A 304 7.52 6.33 -20.35
CA LYS A 304 6.16 6.91 -20.43
C LYS A 304 5.08 5.82 -20.50
N ASP A 305 5.42 4.59 -20.89
CA ASP A 305 4.47 3.49 -21.08
C ASP A 305 4.10 2.83 -19.75
N PHE A 306 5.00 2.81 -18.75
CA PHE A 306 4.67 2.43 -17.37
C PHE A 306 3.49 3.24 -16.81
N ASN A 307 3.49 4.56 -17.03
CA ASN A 307 2.45 5.46 -16.54
C ASN A 307 1.13 5.33 -17.31
N LYS A 308 1.17 4.86 -18.55
CA LYS A 308 -0.02 4.69 -19.42
C LYS A 308 -0.65 3.30 -19.33
N THR A 309 0.09 2.30 -18.83
CA THR A 309 -0.40 0.92 -18.78
C THR A 309 -1.41 0.76 -17.64
N PRO A 310 -2.70 0.46 -17.94
CA PRO A 310 -3.69 0.24 -16.90
C PRO A 310 -3.40 -1.06 -16.15
N ILE A 311 -3.59 -1.03 -14.83
CA ILE A 311 -3.59 -2.24 -14.01
C ILE A 311 -4.78 -3.10 -14.45
N LYS A 312 -4.53 -4.37 -14.73
CA LYS A 312 -5.61 -5.30 -15.09
C LYS A 312 -6.35 -5.70 -13.82
N ILE A 313 -7.67 -5.59 -13.83
CA ILE A 313 -8.48 -6.19 -12.76
C ILE A 313 -8.41 -7.70 -12.94
N SER A 314 -7.62 -8.37 -12.09
CA SER A 314 -7.40 -9.82 -12.18
C SER A 314 -8.62 -10.64 -11.75
N ASN A 315 -9.52 -10.07 -10.94
CA ASN A 315 -10.73 -10.73 -10.47
C ASN A 315 -11.94 -9.75 -10.45
N PRO A 316 -12.98 -9.98 -11.26
CA PRO A 316 -14.19 -9.14 -11.26
C PRO A 316 -14.98 -9.21 -9.94
N ASN A 317 -14.73 -10.22 -9.09
CA ASN A 317 -15.36 -10.37 -7.77
C ASN A 317 -14.59 -9.69 -6.63
N ASN A 318 -13.48 -9.01 -6.91
CA ASN A 318 -12.69 -8.25 -5.94
C ASN A 318 -13.59 -7.26 -5.16
N ARG A 319 -13.44 -7.24 -3.82
CA ARG A 319 -14.27 -6.45 -2.90
C ARG A 319 -14.18 -4.97 -3.21
N SER A 320 -12.97 -4.48 -3.47
CA SER A 320 -12.68 -3.07 -3.78
C SER A 320 -13.45 -2.59 -5.02
N ASN A 321 -13.61 -3.42 -6.04
CA ASN A 321 -14.41 -3.06 -7.23
C ASN A 321 -15.91 -2.96 -6.92
N LYS A 322 -16.43 -3.86 -6.08
CA LYS A 322 -17.82 -3.81 -5.63
C LYS A 322 -18.10 -2.57 -4.78
N GLN A 323 -17.09 -2.10 -4.04
CA GLN A 323 -17.16 -0.88 -3.24
C GLN A 323 -17.36 0.37 -4.11
N ILE A 324 -16.65 0.50 -5.24
CA ILE A 324 -16.79 1.64 -6.17
C ILE A 324 -18.22 1.72 -6.72
N LYS A 325 -18.76 0.60 -7.22
CA LYS A 325 -20.15 0.56 -7.72
C LYS A 325 -21.18 0.87 -6.65
N LEU A 326 -20.92 0.45 -5.41
CA LEU A 326 -21.80 0.71 -4.29
C LEU A 326 -21.82 2.19 -3.91
N LEU A 327 -20.68 2.89 -3.97
CA LEU A 327 -20.63 4.33 -3.70
C LEU A 327 -21.58 5.10 -4.62
N ASP A 328 -21.57 4.80 -5.92
CA ASP A 328 -22.45 5.45 -6.88
C ASP A 328 -23.93 5.22 -6.56
N LEU A 329 -24.29 4.01 -6.09
CA LEU A 329 -25.66 3.70 -5.66
C LEU A 329 -26.03 4.46 -4.39
N LEU A 330 -25.14 4.49 -3.40
CA LEU A 330 -25.37 5.20 -2.14
C LEU A 330 -25.55 6.70 -2.38
N ALA A 331 -24.68 7.32 -3.17
CA ALA A 331 -24.73 8.74 -3.49
C ALA A 331 -26.01 9.13 -4.24
N LYS A 332 -26.54 8.26 -5.11
CA LYS A 332 -27.80 8.50 -5.83
C LYS A 332 -29.04 8.45 -4.95
N ASN A 333 -28.99 7.72 -3.83
CA ASN A 333 -30.15 7.49 -2.97
C ASN A 333 -30.08 8.25 -1.63
N ASP A 334 -28.94 8.82 -1.26
CA ASP A 334 -28.79 9.57 -0.02
C ASP A 334 -29.55 10.90 -0.09
N PRO A 335 -30.54 11.13 0.79
CA PRO A 335 -31.29 12.39 0.84
C PRO A 335 -30.45 13.55 1.41
N SER A 336 -29.31 13.25 2.05
CA SER A 336 -28.42 14.25 2.64
C SER A 336 -27.72 15.04 1.54
N LYS A 337 -28.10 16.31 1.38
CA LYS A 337 -27.53 17.20 0.36
C LYS A 337 -26.20 17.81 0.76
N VAL A 338 -26.00 18.01 2.06
CA VAL A 338 -24.84 18.71 2.64
C VAL A 338 -24.28 17.89 3.79
N GLU A 339 -22.95 17.79 3.86
CA GLU A 339 -22.27 17.10 4.95
C GLU A 339 -22.38 17.91 6.24
N TYR A 340 -22.36 17.20 7.36
CA TYR A 340 -22.46 17.73 8.72
C TYR A 340 -23.79 18.40 9.07
N GLU A 341 -24.75 18.60 8.16
CA GLU A 341 -26.06 19.16 8.50
C GLU A 341 -27.05 18.14 9.09
N ASN A 342 -28.02 18.64 9.85
CA ASN A 342 -29.11 17.84 10.42
C ASN A 342 -30.17 17.53 9.37
N ASN A 343 -30.29 16.26 8.99
CA ASN A 343 -31.42 15.73 8.22
C ASN A 343 -32.51 15.21 9.16
N VAL A 344 -33.73 15.70 9.02
CA VAL A 344 -34.87 15.36 9.90
C VAL A 344 -35.44 14.00 9.50
N ILE A 345 -35.41 13.03 10.41
CA ILE A 345 -36.03 11.70 10.22
C ILE A 345 -37.42 11.67 10.85
N SER A 346 -37.54 12.25 12.06
CA SER A 346 -38.79 12.49 12.79
C SER A 346 -38.62 13.72 13.70
N ASP A 347 -39.68 14.11 14.40
CA ASP A 347 -39.63 15.21 15.38
C ASP A 347 -38.57 15.00 16.48
N ASP A 348 -38.23 13.75 16.80
CA ASP A 348 -37.29 13.40 17.87
C ASP A 348 -35.99 12.73 17.38
N THR A 349 -35.79 12.59 16.06
CA THR A 349 -34.65 11.85 15.49
C THR A 349 -34.03 12.59 14.31
N TYR A 350 -32.76 12.98 14.46
CA TYR A 350 -31.96 13.62 13.39
C TYR A 350 -30.82 12.71 12.93
N MET A 351 -30.44 12.87 11.67
CA MET A 351 -29.30 12.19 11.04
C MET A 351 -28.25 13.21 10.61
N ILE A 352 -26.99 12.96 10.92
CA ILE A 352 -25.84 13.79 10.54
C ILE A 352 -24.91 12.93 9.67
N SER A 353 -24.72 13.35 8.41
CA SER A 353 -23.97 12.60 7.40
C SER A 353 -22.59 13.21 7.16
N PHE A 354 -21.54 12.39 7.11
CA PHE A 354 -20.19 12.87 6.78
C PHE A 354 -19.37 11.76 6.11
N LYS A 355 -18.66 12.10 5.03
CA LYS A 355 -18.00 11.12 4.16
C LYS A 355 -16.56 10.83 4.56
N LYS A 356 -15.95 11.69 5.39
CA LYS A 356 -14.61 11.48 5.92
C LYS A 356 -14.48 12.01 7.35
N PHE A 357 -13.49 11.50 8.06
CA PHE A 357 -13.00 12.09 9.29
C PHE A 357 -11.87 13.07 8.94
N GLU A 358 -12.12 14.35 9.09
CA GLU A 358 -11.22 15.46 8.80
C GLU A 358 -10.86 16.17 10.10
N GLU A 359 -9.77 16.95 10.11
CA GLU A 359 -9.28 17.63 11.31
C GLU A 359 -10.34 18.51 12.00
N ASP A 360 -11.28 19.07 11.25
CA ASP A 360 -12.34 19.95 11.75
C ASP A 360 -13.72 19.27 11.86
N SER A 361 -13.84 17.96 11.57
CA SER A 361 -15.14 17.24 11.63
C SER A 361 -15.81 17.37 12.99
N ALA A 362 -15.06 17.32 14.09
CA ALA A 362 -15.61 17.45 15.44
C ALA A 362 -16.30 18.81 15.64
N LYS A 363 -15.72 19.89 15.11
CA LYS A 363 -16.29 21.24 15.18
C LYS A 363 -17.61 21.33 14.42
N HIS A 364 -17.67 20.79 13.20
CA HIS A 364 -18.90 20.81 12.39
C HIS A 364 -20.02 19.98 13.04
N ILE A 365 -19.70 18.79 13.53
CA ILE A 365 -20.66 17.91 14.21
C ILE A 365 -21.19 18.57 15.49
N LYS A 366 -20.33 19.24 16.28
CA LYS A 366 -20.74 19.98 17.47
C LYS A 366 -21.85 20.99 17.17
N ASN A 367 -21.70 21.79 16.11
CA ASN A 367 -22.70 22.79 15.74
C ASN A 367 -24.06 22.14 15.43
N SER A 368 -24.05 20.99 14.77
CA SER A 368 -25.28 20.26 14.44
C SER A 368 -25.93 19.62 15.66
N LEU A 369 -25.13 19.11 16.60
CA LEU A 369 -25.63 18.61 17.88
C LEU A 369 -26.25 19.73 18.73
N GLU A 370 -25.68 20.94 18.74
CA GLU A 370 -26.26 22.10 19.43
C GLU A 370 -27.62 22.50 18.84
N GLN A 371 -27.75 22.47 17.51
CA GLN A 371 -29.03 22.70 16.83
C GLN A 371 -30.06 21.60 17.10
N ALA A 372 -29.63 20.33 17.19
CA ALA A 372 -30.52 19.24 17.55
C ALA A 372 -31.00 19.38 19.01
N GLN A 373 -30.11 19.80 19.91
CA GLN A 373 -30.43 19.99 21.33
C GLN A 373 -31.45 21.11 21.52
N SER A 374 -31.33 22.23 20.80
CA SER A 374 -32.29 23.34 20.89
C SER A 374 -33.68 22.99 20.39
N LYS A 375 -33.81 21.92 19.59
CA LYS A 375 -35.08 21.39 19.07
C LYS A 375 -35.63 20.20 19.85
N ASN A 376 -35.07 19.90 21.03
CA ASN A 376 -35.47 18.77 21.88
C ASN A 376 -35.41 17.40 21.19
N VAL A 377 -34.51 17.23 20.23
CA VAL A 377 -34.22 15.93 19.60
C VAL A 377 -33.72 14.95 20.66
N LYS A 378 -34.07 13.68 20.54
CA LYS A 378 -33.66 12.61 21.48
C LYS A 378 -32.64 11.67 20.87
N ASN A 379 -32.77 11.38 19.57
CA ASN A 379 -31.96 10.37 18.89
C ASN A 379 -31.09 11.04 17.81
N ILE A 380 -29.82 10.66 17.76
CA ILE A 380 -28.88 11.08 16.71
C ILE A 380 -28.36 9.87 15.96
N ILE A 381 -28.50 9.89 14.64
CA ILE A 381 -27.87 8.92 13.73
C ILE A 381 -26.63 9.56 13.11
N PHE A 382 -25.44 9.04 13.40
CA PHE A 382 -24.26 9.33 12.59
C PHE A 382 -24.28 8.45 11.34
N ASN A 383 -24.49 9.07 10.18
CA ASN A 383 -24.55 8.37 8.91
C ASN A 383 -23.17 8.25 8.28
N LEU A 384 -22.64 7.02 8.30
CA LEU A 384 -21.35 6.64 7.75
C LEU A 384 -21.47 5.78 6.49
N THR A 385 -22.65 5.69 5.87
CA THR A 385 -22.88 4.80 4.73
C THR A 385 -21.93 5.11 3.57
N GLN A 386 -21.56 6.37 3.38
CA GLN A 386 -20.62 6.84 2.37
C GLN A 386 -19.24 7.20 2.94
N ASN A 387 -18.91 6.76 4.17
CA ASN A 387 -17.68 7.18 4.83
C ASN A 387 -16.48 6.27 4.51
N GLY A 388 -15.49 6.81 3.78
CA GLY A 388 -14.28 6.08 3.39
C GLY A 388 -13.17 6.04 4.45
N GLY A 389 -13.41 6.61 5.64
CA GLY A 389 -12.44 6.77 6.72
C GLY A 389 -11.87 8.17 6.80
N GLY A 390 -10.59 8.28 7.12
CA GLY A 390 -9.91 9.56 7.34
C GLY A 390 -9.06 9.53 8.61
N TYR A 391 -8.91 10.70 9.22
CA TYR A 391 -8.06 10.89 10.37
C TYR A 391 -8.69 10.31 11.65
N ILE A 392 -8.02 9.32 12.25
CA ILE A 392 -8.52 8.63 13.44
C ILE A 392 -8.62 9.56 14.66
N GLY A 393 -7.77 10.59 14.74
CA GLY A 393 -7.81 11.59 15.80
C GLY A 393 -9.16 12.33 15.85
N ALA A 394 -9.70 12.73 14.70
CA ALA A 394 -11.02 13.35 14.63
C ALA A 394 -12.14 12.41 15.13
N ALA A 395 -12.01 11.10 14.87
CA ALA A 395 -12.94 10.10 15.42
C ALA A 395 -12.88 10.06 16.95
N TYR A 396 -11.68 10.16 17.55
CA TYR A 396 -11.51 10.22 19.01
C TYR A 396 -12.08 11.51 19.61
N GLU A 397 -11.97 12.66 18.93
CA GLU A 397 -12.61 13.90 19.39
C GLU A 397 -14.13 13.76 19.44
N ILE A 398 -14.72 13.21 18.37
CA ILE A 398 -16.18 12.96 18.26
C ILE A 398 -16.68 12.06 19.39
N MET A 399 -15.87 11.10 19.89
CA MET A 399 -16.23 10.28 21.05
C MET A 399 -16.60 11.11 22.30
N GLY A 400 -16.01 12.31 22.45
CA GLY A 400 -16.33 13.24 23.55
C GLY A 400 -17.79 13.69 23.56
N PHE A 401 -18.43 13.77 22.39
CA PHE A 401 -19.86 14.08 22.33
C PHE A 401 -20.74 12.96 22.89
N LEU A 402 -20.26 11.70 22.89
CA LEU A 402 -21.00 10.54 23.39
C LEU A 402 -20.71 10.29 24.89
N THR A 403 -19.54 10.69 25.39
CA THR A 403 -19.12 10.41 26.79
C THR A 403 -18.19 11.47 27.38
N ASN A 404 -18.37 11.75 28.68
CA ASN A 404 -17.41 12.53 29.48
C ASN A 404 -16.31 11.65 30.12
N ASN A 405 -16.53 10.33 30.15
CA ASN A 405 -15.58 9.37 30.69
C ASN A 405 -14.52 9.01 29.63
N PRO A 406 -13.28 8.68 30.06
CA PRO A 406 -12.32 8.04 29.17
C PRO A 406 -12.89 6.76 28.52
N PHE A 407 -12.47 6.49 27.29
CA PHE A 407 -12.86 5.33 26.50
C PHE A 407 -11.63 4.53 26.08
N ASN A 408 -11.82 3.23 25.85
CA ASN A 408 -10.74 2.32 25.47
C ASN A 408 -10.73 2.06 23.97
N VAL A 409 -9.52 1.99 23.41
CA VAL A 409 -9.22 1.61 22.04
C VAL A 409 -8.30 0.39 22.07
N TYR A 410 -8.59 -0.61 21.25
CA TYR A 410 -7.92 -1.91 21.29
C TYR A 410 -7.12 -2.14 20.00
N THR A 411 -5.84 -2.46 20.12
CA THR A 411 -4.98 -2.80 18.98
C THR A 411 -4.22 -4.10 19.20
N TYR A 412 -3.84 -4.74 18.11
CA TYR A 412 -3.05 -5.95 18.09
C TYR A 412 -1.95 -5.86 17.04
N ASN A 413 -0.75 -6.32 17.42
CA ASN A 413 0.38 -6.42 16.49
C ASN A 413 0.61 -7.89 16.08
N PRO A 414 0.36 -8.27 14.81
CA PRO A 414 0.52 -9.66 14.37
C PRO A 414 1.97 -10.16 14.33
N LEU A 415 2.98 -9.26 14.32
CA LEU A 415 4.38 -9.63 14.38
C LEU A 415 4.80 -9.97 15.83
N SER A 416 4.63 -9.02 16.76
CA SER A 416 5.03 -9.18 18.16
C SER A 416 4.02 -9.94 19.01
N LYS A 417 2.79 -10.09 18.50
CA LYS A 417 1.61 -10.59 19.21
C LYS A 417 1.10 -9.66 20.30
N GLU A 418 1.66 -8.46 20.46
CA GLU A 418 1.23 -7.52 21.50
C GLU A 418 -0.25 -7.17 21.37
N GLN A 419 -0.97 -7.19 22.49
CA GLN A 419 -2.36 -6.79 22.63
C GLN A 419 -2.44 -5.54 23.49
N LYS A 420 -2.75 -4.39 22.89
CA LYS A 420 -2.72 -3.09 23.57
C LYS A 420 -4.11 -2.54 23.80
N VAL A 421 -4.32 -2.00 24.99
CA VAL A 421 -5.48 -1.17 25.34
C VAL A 421 -4.96 0.23 25.61
N GLU A 422 -5.40 1.18 24.79
CA GLU A 422 -5.13 2.60 24.99
C GLU A 422 -6.39 3.26 25.54
N THR A 423 -6.25 3.95 26.68
CA THR A 423 -7.33 4.72 27.30
C THR A 423 -7.19 6.17 26.90
N ILE A 424 -8.23 6.72 26.27
CA ILE A 424 -8.25 8.04 25.66
C ILE A 424 -9.40 8.85 26.27
N LYS A 425 -9.22 10.16 26.43
CA LYS A 425 -10.29 11.08 26.81
C LYS A 425 -10.32 12.26 25.83
N SER A 426 -11.48 12.52 25.22
CA SER A 426 -11.71 13.76 24.47
C SER A 426 -11.96 14.91 25.44
N LYS A 427 -11.51 16.12 25.09
CA LYS A 427 -11.77 17.35 25.86
C LYS A 427 -13.10 18.01 25.45
N TYR A 428 -13.76 17.51 24.40
CA TYR A 428 -15.13 17.91 24.09
C TYR A 428 -16.11 17.35 25.13
N ASN A 429 -17.19 18.09 25.38
CA ASN A 429 -18.23 17.71 26.34
C ASN A 429 -19.30 16.82 25.68
N LYS A 430 -19.85 15.90 26.49
CA LYS A 430 -20.97 15.05 26.10
C LYS A 430 -22.24 15.85 25.81
N PHE A 431 -22.97 15.46 24.78
CA PHE A 431 -24.37 15.80 24.57
C PHE A 431 -25.29 14.65 25.00
N ASN A 432 -26.48 14.97 25.50
CA ASN A 432 -27.40 13.98 26.05
C ASN A 432 -28.40 13.46 25.01
N PHE A 433 -27.92 12.63 24.09
CA PHE A 433 -28.74 11.94 23.07
C PHE A 433 -28.57 10.42 23.13
N ASP A 434 -29.55 9.70 22.59
CA ASP A 434 -29.41 8.30 22.20
C ASP A 434 -28.69 8.22 20.84
N TYR A 435 -27.48 7.65 20.80
CA TYR A 435 -26.65 7.61 19.59
C TYR A 435 -26.74 6.29 18.83
N TYR A 436 -26.85 6.42 17.51
CA TYR A 436 -26.82 5.33 16.53
C TYR A 436 -25.80 5.62 15.45
N ILE A 437 -25.19 4.57 14.89
CA ILE A 437 -24.25 4.70 13.79
C ILE A 437 -24.73 3.83 12.63
N LEU A 438 -25.07 4.47 11.52
CA LEU A 438 -25.55 3.81 10.32
C LEU A 438 -24.36 3.49 9.40
N THR A 439 -24.20 2.20 9.07
CA THR A 439 -23.08 1.71 8.26
C THR A 439 -23.54 0.98 7.00
N SER A 440 -22.66 0.95 5.99
CA SER A 440 -22.86 0.20 4.74
C SER A 440 -21.60 -0.60 4.37
N PRO A 441 -21.66 -1.52 3.38
CA PRO A 441 -20.46 -2.18 2.87
C PRO A 441 -19.44 -1.26 2.18
N TYR A 442 -19.71 0.05 2.09
CA TYR A 442 -18.73 1.05 1.70
C TYR A 442 -17.94 1.63 2.88
N SER A 443 -18.51 1.64 4.09
CA SER A 443 -17.89 2.21 5.31
C SER A 443 -16.53 1.54 5.59
N PHE A 444 -15.45 2.31 5.60
CA PHE A 444 -14.07 1.79 5.59
C PHE A 444 -13.13 2.54 6.54
N SER A 445 -12.02 1.89 6.95
CA SER A 445 -10.94 2.52 7.73
C SER A 445 -11.48 3.19 9.02
N ALA A 446 -11.27 4.49 9.26
CA ALA A 446 -11.86 5.17 10.41
C ALA A 446 -13.41 5.05 10.48
N GLY A 447 -14.10 4.95 9.33
CA GLY A 447 -15.54 4.67 9.24
C GLY A 447 -15.94 3.24 9.62
N ASN A 448 -14.97 2.33 9.71
CA ASN A 448 -15.11 1.00 10.28
C ASN A 448 -14.68 0.95 11.76
N ILE A 449 -13.62 1.69 12.13
CA ILE A 449 -13.04 1.68 13.48
C ILE A 449 -13.89 2.48 14.47
N PHE A 450 -14.37 3.68 14.12
CA PHE A 450 -15.19 4.52 14.99
C PHE A 450 -16.45 3.82 15.51
N PRO A 451 -17.28 3.16 14.68
CA PRO A 451 -18.44 2.43 15.20
C PRO A 451 -18.05 1.29 16.14
N GLN A 452 -16.93 0.62 15.91
CA GLN A 452 -16.44 -0.41 16.82
C GLN A 452 -16.03 0.18 18.18
N ILE A 453 -15.29 1.30 18.19
CA ILE A 453 -14.90 1.99 19.43
C ILE A 453 -16.15 2.42 20.21
N ALA A 454 -17.12 3.04 19.53
CA ALA A 454 -18.37 3.44 20.16
C ALA A 454 -19.13 2.25 20.76
N ARG A 455 -19.20 1.13 20.05
CA ARG A 455 -19.84 -0.09 20.55
C ARG A 455 -19.10 -0.71 21.74
N ASP A 456 -17.77 -0.85 21.67
CA ASP A 456 -17.00 -1.50 22.73
C ASP A 456 -17.01 -0.72 24.05
N ASN A 457 -17.28 0.58 23.98
CA ASN A 457 -17.46 1.46 25.13
C ASN A 457 -18.94 1.65 25.53
N ASN A 458 -19.88 0.93 24.89
CA ASN A 458 -21.32 1.01 25.12
C ASN A 458 -21.93 2.42 24.89
N LEU A 459 -21.45 3.12 23.86
CA LEU A 459 -21.80 4.53 23.60
C LEU A 459 -22.77 4.73 22.44
N ALA A 460 -22.74 3.85 21.43
CA ALA A 460 -23.70 3.89 20.33
C ALA A 460 -23.97 2.47 19.80
N LYS A 461 -25.19 2.25 19.30
CA LYS A 461 -25.56 1.01 18.59
C LYS A 461 -25.29 1.16 17.10
N ILE A 462 -24.82 0.10 16.47
CA ILE A 462 -24.59 0.09 15.02
C ILE A 462 -25.83 -0.48 14.32
N ILE A 463 -26.31 0.21 13.29
CA ILE A 463 -27.48 -0.18 12.49
C ILE A 463 -27.13 -0.21 10.99
N GLY A 464 -27.89 -0.96 10.18
CA GLY A 464 -27.71 -1.02 8.73
C GLY A 464 -27.03 -2.30 8.26
N HIS A 465 -25.90 -2.20 7.59
CA HIS A 465 -25.16 -3.34 7.03
C HIS A 465 -23.73 -3.45 7.59
N GLN A 466 -23.10 -4.61 7.37
CA GLN A 466 -21.69 -4.82 7.67
C GLN A 466 -20.83 -3.81 6.91
N THR A 467 -19.83 -3.24 7.59
CA THR A 467 -18.84 -2.34 6.99
C THR A 467 -17.93 -3.06 5.99
N PHE A 468 -17.19 -2.32 5.16
CA PHE A 468 -16.16 -2.90 4.30
C PHE A 468 -15.05 -3.54 5.14
N GLY A 469 -14.59 -2.86 6.19
CA GLY A 469 -13.42 -3.24 6.96
C GLY A 469 -12.33 -2.18 6.92
N GLY A 470 -11.06 -2.60 6.88
CA GLY A 470 -9.92 -1.73 7.06
C GLY A 470 -9.68 -1.45 8.53
N ALA A 471 -8.64 -2.07 9.07
CA ALA A 471 -8.28 -1.95 10.48
C ALA A 471 -6.81 -1.64 10.69
N SER A 472 -6.00 -1.72 9.65
CA SER A 472 -4.57 -1.55 9.77
C SER A 472 -4.20 -0.09 9.53
N ALA A 473 -3.27 0.46 10.33
CA ALA A 473 -2.66 1.72 9.96
C ALA A 473 -1.87 1.56 8.65
N ILE A 474 -1.89 2.57 7.79
CA ILE A 474 -1.10 2.56 6.55
C ILE A 474 0.36 2.88 6.86
N GLY A 475 1.26 2.27 6.10
CA GLY A 475 2.68 2.57 6.17
C GLY A 475 3.33 2.39 4.80
N TYR A 476 4.48 3.02 4.61
CA TYR A 476 5.23 2.94 3.36
C TYR A 476 6.47 2.08 3.54
N SER A 477 6.81 1.32 2.50
CA SER A 477 7.99 0.47 2.47
C SER A 477 8.76 0.70 1.18
N ILE A 478 10.07 0.82 1.32
CA ILE A 478 11.00 1.00 0.20
C ILE A 478 11.41 -0.39 -0.29
N LEU A 479 11.37 -0.60 -1.60
CA LEU A 479 11.81 -1.83 -2.24
C LEU A 479 13.23 -1.68 -2.82
N PRO A 480 13.98 -2.79 -3.00
CA PRO A 480 15.38 -2.73 -3.39
C PRO A 480 15.69 -2.02 -4.72
N THR A 481 14.77 -2.02 -5.69
CA THR A 481 14.92 -1.29 -6.96
C THR A 481 14.42 0.16 -6.87
N GLY A 482 14.00 0.59 -5.67
CA GLY A 482 13.70 1.97 -5.31
C GLY A 482 12.23 2.35 -5.37
N ASP A 483 11.34 1.44 -5.78
CA ASP A 483 9.90 1.67 -5.70
C ASP A 483 9.42 1.72 -4.25
N ILE A 484 8.37 2.49 -4.00
CA ILE A 484 7.75 2.63 -2.68
C ILE A 484 6.33 2.10 -2.78
N ILE A 485 6.00 1.20 -1.86
CA ILE A 485 4.65 0.64 -1.73
C ILE A 485 4.04 1.08 -0.40
N GLN A 486 2.74 1.31 -0.41
CA GLN A 486 1.90 1.50 0.77
C GLN A 486 1.31 0.15 1.17
N LEU A 487 1.29 -0.16 2.47
CA LEU A 487 0.81 -1.42 3.02
C LEU A 487 0.00 -1.21 4.30
N SER A 488 -0.95 -2.12 4.53
CA SER A 488 -1.58 -2.34 5.82
C SER A 488 -0.57 -2.89 6.84
N THR A 489 -0.17 -2.05 7.79
CA THR A 489 0.88 -2.35 8.77
C THR A 489 0.39 -3.20 9.94
N ASN A 490 1.33 -3.60 10.79
CA ASN A 490 1.05 -4.36 12.00
C ASN A 490 0.36 -3.58 13.13
N ASN A 491 0.04 -2.29 12.97
CA ASN A 491 -0.81 -1.62 13.95
C ASN A 491 -2.27 -1.83 13.57
N VAL A 492 -2.87 -2.92 14.07
CA VAL A 492 -4.21 -3.36 13.67
C VAL A 492 -5.21 -3.04 14.76
N PHE A 493 -6.22 -2.25 14.43
CA PHE A 493 -7.38 -2.01 15.29
C PHE A 493 -8.22 -3.28 15.45
N THR A 494 -8.71 -3.49 16.66
CA THR A 494 -9.45 -4.67 17.07
C THR A 494 -10.68 -4.30 17.86
N ASN A 495 -11.56 -5.27 18.08
CA ASN A 495 -12.57 -5.14 19.13
C ASN A 495 -11.96 -5.42 20.51
N LYS A 496 -12.75 -5.23 21.57
CA LYS A 496 -12.34 -5.52 22.97
C LYS A 496 -11.81 -6.93 23.24
N ASN A 497 -12.06 -7.89 22.34
CA ASN A 497 -11.58 -9.27 22.42
C ASN A 497 -10.33 -9.52 21.54
N PHE A 498 -9.66 -8.45 21.07
CA PHE A 498 -8.50 -8.49 20.20
C PHE A 498 -8.73 -9.22 18.86
N LYS A 499 -9.98 -9.25 18.38
CA LYS A 499 -10.27 -9.69 17.01
C LYS A 499 -10.15 -8.52 16.05
N SER A 500 -9.39 -8.70 14.96
CA SER A 500 -9.19 -7.70 13.92
C SER A 500 -10.50 -7.26 13.26
N LEU A 501 -10.57 -5.97 12.92
CA LEU A 501 -11.71 -5.36 12.21
C LEU A 501 -11.52 -5.34 10.69
N GLU A 502 -10.46 -5.98 10.17
CA GLU A 502 -9.99 -5.83 8.78
C GLU A 502 -11.05 -6.21 7.74
N PHE A 503 -11.90 -7.18 8.06
CA PHE A 503 -12.96 -7.67 7.17
C PHE A 503 -14.35 -7.13 7.54
N GLY A 504 -14.39 -6.04 8.28
CA GLY A 504 -15.61 -5.33 8.62
C GLY A 504 -16.27 -5.81 9.90
N ILE A 505 -17.20 -4.99 10.39
CA ILE A 505 -17.94 -5.20 11.63
C ILE A 505 -19.43 -5.38 11.31
N GLN A 506 -20.06 -6.35 11.97
CA GLN A 506 -21.50 -6.54 11.87
C GLN A 506 -22.23 -5.44 12.64
N PRO A 507 -23.38 -4.96 12.15
CA PRO A 507 -24.25 -4.10 12.93
C PRO A 507 -24.83 -4.87 14.13
N ASP A 508 -25.39 -4.13 15.08
CA ASP A 508 -26.18 -4.68 16.18
C ASP A 508 -27.61 -4.99 15.71
N VAL A 509 -28.17 -4.15 14.84
CA VAL A 509 -29.42 -4.41 14.11
C VAL A 509 -29.19 -4.35 12.61
N LYS A 510 -29.45 -5.46 11.93
CA LYS A 510 -29.11 -5.65 10.51
C LYS A 510 -30.33 -5.42 9.61
N LEU A 511 -30.14 -4.63 8.56
CA LEU A 511 -31.06 -4.59 7.42
C LEU A 511 -31.03 -5.93 6.68
N LYS A 512 -32.22 -6.52 6.52
CA LYS A 512 -32.40 -7.88 5.98
C LYS A 512 -32.09 -7.97 4.49
N ASN A 513 -32.49 -6.94 3.74
CA ASN A 513 -32.37 -6.89 2.29
C ASN A 513 -30.93 -6.64 1.86
N ASP A 514 -30.58 -7.01 0.63
CA ASP A 514 -29.25 -6.69 0.10
C ASP A 514 -29.15 -5.21 -0.26
N VAL A 515 -27.99 -4.60 0.02
CA VAL A 515 -27.76 -3.17 -0.19
C VAL A 515 -27.78 -2.76 -1.67
N TYR A 516 -27.48 -3.67 -2.60
CA TYR A 516 -27.31 -3.34 -4.02
C TYR A 516 -28.66 -3.15 -4.72
N ASN A 517 -29.66 -3.93 -4.33
CA ASN A 517 -31.02 -3.80 -4.88
C ASN A 517 -31.93 -2.91 -4.03
N ASN A 518 -31.60 -2.72 -2.75
CA ASN A 518 -32.47 -2.04 -1.78
C ASN A 518 -31.74 -0.88 -1.07
N THR A 519 -30.91 -0.13 -1.81
CA THR A 519 -30.10 0.96 -1.24
C THR A 519 -30.95 2.04 -0.55
N LYS A 520 -32.19 2.24 -0.99
CA LYS A 520 -33.14 3.21 -0.40
C LYS A 520 -33.49 2.90 1.06
N ASP A 521 -33.46 1.63 1.45
CA ASP A 521 -33.77 1.19 2.83
C ASP A 521 -32.81 1.82 3.86
N LEU A 522 -31.59 2.17 3.46
CA LEU A 522 -30.63 2.87 4.32
C LEU A 522 -31.06 4.30 4.67
N TYR A 523 -31.98 4.89 3.92
CA TYR A 523 -32.35 6.29 4.04
C TYR A 523 -33.85 6.52 4.21
N ASP A 524 -34.66 5.45 4.16
CA ASP A 524 -36.09 5.52 4.41
C ASP A 524 -36.37 5.81 5.89
N PRO A 525 -37.12 6.89 6.22
CA PRO A 525 -37.37 7.28 7.60
C PRO A 525 -38.03 6.19 8.44
N ASN A 526 -39.03 5.48 7.89
CA ASN A 526 -39.75 4.44 8.63
C ASN A 526 -38.83 3.27 8.96
N THR A 527 -38.00 2.86 7.99
CA THR A 527 -37.01 1.81 8.15
C THR A 527 -35.98 2.18 9.23
N LEU A 528 -35.46 3.42 9.21
CA LEU A 528 -34.52 3.90 10.22
C LEU A 528 -35.14 3.92 11.63
N LEU A 529 -36.39 4.35 11.76
CA LEU A 529 -37.10 4.37 13.04
C LEU A 529 -37.35 2.96 13.60
N GLU A 530 -37.68 1.98 12.74
CA GLU A 530 -37.80 0.58 13.17
C GLU A 530 -36.44 -0.01 13.59
N LEU A 531 -35.34 0.30 12.88
CA LEU A 531 -33.99 -0.10 13.29
C LEU A 531 -33.63 0.46 14.67
N ILE A 532 -33.95 1.74 14.93
CA ILE A 532 -33.74 2.38 16.24
C ILE A 532 -34.54 1.66 17.33
N LYS A 533 -35.82 1.38 17.07
CA LYS A 533 -36.71 0.70 18.01
C LYS A 533 -36.23 -0.72 18.34
N GLU A 534 -35.73 -1.46 17.36
CA GLU A 534 -35.08 -2.76 17.59
C GLU A 534 -33.76 -2.61 18.36
N ALA A 535 -32.96 -1.59 18.05
CA ALA A 535 -31.68 -1.34 18.71
C ALA A 535 -31.85 -0.99 20.19
N LYS A 536 -32.91 -0.25 20.57
CA LYS A 536 -33.27 0.04 21.98
C LYS A 536 -33.58 -1.21 22.78
N LYS A 537 -34.14 -2.25 22.14
CA LYS A 537 -34.42 -3.55 22.78
C LYS A 537 -33.19 -4.45 22.89
N THR A 538 -32.13 -4.15 22.14
CA THR A 538 -30.95 -4.99 22.03
C THR A 538 -29.98 -4.71 23.18
N LYS A 539 -29.73 -5.72 24.03
CA LYS A 539 -28.71 -5.64 25.08
C LYS A 539 -27.33 -5.33 24.50
N TRP A 540 -26.49 -4.63 25.24
CA TRP A 540 -25.08 -4.50 24.87
C TRP A 540 -24.44 -5.88 24.79
N ARG A 541 -23.69 -6.14 23.72
CA ARG A 541 -23.02 -7.44 23.52
C ARG A 541 -22.04 -7.68 24.68
N SER A 542 -22.36 -8.67 25.52
CA SER A 542 -21.40 -9.21 26.49
C SER A 542 -20.22 -9.83 25.73
N SER A 543 -19.06 -9.90 26.40
CA SER A 543 -17.78 -10.37 25.86
C SER A 543 -17.83 -11.75 25.19
N ASP A 544 -18.83 -12.58 25.50
CA ASP A 544 -18.76 -14.03 25.28
C ASP A 544 -19.44 -14.52 23.99
N HIS A 545 -20.23 -13.68 23.31
CA HIS A 545 -21.07 -14.11 22.17
C HIS A 545 -20.45 -14.00 20.76
N LEU A 546 -19.12 -13.86 20.64
CA LEU A 546 -18.44 -13.77 19.33
C LEU A 546 -17.74 -15.06 18.89
N ILE A 547 -17.85 -16.16 19.65
CA ILE A 547 -17.21 -17.44 19.31
C ILE A 547 -17.97 -18.21 18.22
N ASN A 548 -19.30 -18.12 18.17
CA ASN A 548 -20.12 -18.93 17.25
C ASN A 548 -20.35 -18.35 15.84
N GLN A 549 -20.06 -17.06 15.59
CA GLN A 549 -20.28 -16.48 14.25
C GLN A 549 -19.15 -16.78 13.25
N ASN A 550 -17.97 -17.19 13.73
CA ASN A 550 -16.87 -17.58 12.84
C ASN A 550 -17.08 -18.97 12.19
N ASN A 551 -17.84 -19.87 12.83
CA ASN A 551 -18.21 -21.15 12.21
C ASN A 551 -19.13 -20.94 10.99
N LEU A 552 -20.01 -19.93 11.03
CA LEU A 552 -20.86 -19.56 9.91
C LEU A 552 -20.09 -18.92 8.73
N LEU A 553 -19.04 -18.14 9.00
CA LEU A 553 -18.18 -17.56 7.95
C LEU A 553 -17.29 -18.62 7.26
N ILE A 554 -16.84 -19.62 8.01
CA ILE A 554 -16.11 -20.78 7.46
C ILE A 554 -17.06 -21.70 6.68
N GLU A 555 -18.32 -21.86 7.12
CA GLU A 555 -19.30 -22.68 6.38
C GLU A 555 -19.85 -21.99 5.13
N GLN A 556 -20.09 -20.67 5.16
CA GLN A 556 -20.53 -19.93 3.98
C GLN A 556 -19.45 -19.83 2.89
N SER A 557 -18.17 -19.78 3.27
CA SER A 557 -17.06 -19.88 2.32
C SER A 557 -16.83 -21.30 1.80
N LYS A 558 -17.08 -22.34 2.59
CA LYS A 558 -17.05 -23.74 2.14
C LYS A 558 -18.21 -24.10 1.21
N ASN A 559 -19.42 -23.55 1.44
CA ASN A 559 -20.61 -23.82 0.63
C ASN A 559 -20.60 -23.16 -0.76
N GLN A 560 -19.72 -22.18 -1.00
CA GLN A 560 -19.48 -21.66 -2.37
C GLN A 560 -18.43 -22.47 -3.15
N THR A 561 -17.69 -23.37 -2.51
CA THR A 561 -16.63 -24.17 -3.17
C THR A 561 -16.96 -25.66 -3.35
N ASN A 562 -18.07 -26.16 -2.80
CA ASN A 562 -18.49 -27.56 -2.95
C ASN A 562 -19.78 -27.70 -3.76
N GLN A 563 -19.69 -27.44 -5.07
CA GLN A 563 -20.52 -28.15 -6.04
C GLN A 563 -19.61 -28.98 -6.93
N LYS A 564 -19.37 -30.23 -6.53
CA LYS A 564 -18.91 -31.27 -7.46
C LYS A 564 -20.07 -31.60 -8.42
N PRO A 565 -19.83 -31.80 -9.73
CA PRO A 565 -20.89 -32.20 -10.63
C PRO A 565 -21.36 -33.62 -10.28
N LYS A 566 -22.64 -33.77 -9.93
CA LYS A 566 -23.30 -35.08 -9.92
C LYS A 566 -23.47 -35.53 -11.36
N ARG A 567 -22.88 -36.69 -11.70
CA ARG A 567 -23.26 -37.46 -12.90
C ARG A 567 -24.68 -38.00 -12.69
N GLN A 568 -25.54 -37.75 -13.67
CA GLN A 568 -26.79 -38.47 -13.88
C GLN A 568 -26.96 -38.77 -15.38
N PRO A 569 -27.72 -39.82 -15.72
CA PRO A 569 -27.41 -40.73 -16.81
C PRO A 569 -27.73 -40.18 -18.20
N GLN A 570 -27.00 -40.69 -19.19
CA GLN A 570 -27.29 -40.53 -20.61
C GLN A 570 -28.72 -41.01 -20.88
N ASN A 571 -29.55 -40.09 -21.37
CA ASN A 571 -30.70 -40.45 -22.19
C ASN A 571 -30.70 -39.55 -23.43
N ASN A 572 -30.58 -40.24 -24.57
CA ASN A 572 -30.69 -39.70 -25.90
C ASN A 572 -32.04 -39.01 -26.08
N ASN A 573 -32.02 -37.75 -26.50
CA ASN A 573 -32.97 -37.17 -27.46
C ASN A 573 -32.43 -35.81 -27.89
N ASN A 574 -31.55 -35.83 -28.89
CA ASN A 574 -31.16 -34.63 -29.64
C ASN A 574 -32.30 -34.26 -30.59
N GLN A 575 -33.11 -33.27 -30.20
CA GLN A 575 -33.79 -32.38 -31.14
C GLN A 575 -33.50 -30.93 -30.73
N THR A 576 -32.53 -30.38 -31.46
CA THR A 576 -32.30 -29.01 -31.88
C THR A 576 -33.21 -27.90 -31.31
N GLN A 577 -32.63 -27.04 -30.47
CA GLN A 577 -32.89 -25.60 -30.50
C GLN A 577 -31.54 -24.87 -30.51
N GLN A 578 -31.12 -24.46 -31.71
CA GLN A 578 -30.04 -23.52 -31.95
C GLN A 578 -30.46 -22.14 -31.43
N ASN A 579 -29.76 -21.61 -30.43
CA ASN A 579 -29.64 -20.16 -30.28
C ASN A 579 -28.73 -19.67 -31.40
N GLN A 580 -29.32 -19.11 -32.46
CA GLN A 580 -28.61 -18.49 -33.58
C GLN A 580 -27.74 -17.34 -33.07
N GLU A 581 -26.41 -17.51 -33.07
CA GLU A 581 -25.50 -16.37 -33.07
C GLU A 581 -25.78 -15.53 -34.32
N SER A 582 -26.14 -14.27 -34.13
CA SER A 582 -26.33 -13.32 -35.23
C SER A 582 -25.04 -13.22 -36.05
N SER A 583 -25.12 -13.42 -37.38
CA SER A 583 -23.95 -13.32 -38.26
C SER A 583 -23.24 -11.97 -38.14
N LEU A 584 -21.91 -11.97 -38.23
CA LEU A 584 -21.06 -10.80 -38.12
C LEU A 584 -21.45 -9.71 -39.14
N ASP A 585 -21.97 -10.13 -40.30
CA ASP A 585 -22.48 -9.25 -41.34
C ASP A 585 -23.66 -8.38 -40.89
N LYS A 586 -24.49 -8.86 -39.94
CA LYS A 586 -25.58 -8.10 -39.32
C LYS A 586 -25.09 -7.16 -38.21
N LEU A 587 -23.94 -7.46 -37.61
CA LEU A 587 -23.35 -6.68 -36.52
C LEU A 587 -22.49 -5.51 -37.01
N ILE A 588 -21.85 -5.65 -38.18
CA ILE A 588 -21.08 -4.58 -38.83
C ILE A 588 -22.00 -3.82 -39.80
N LYS A 589 -22.64 -2.77 -39.30
CA LYS A 589 -23.58 -1.96 -40.10
C LYS A 589 -22.87 -1.05 -41.10
N ASN A 590 -21.66 -0.61 -40.78
CA ASN A 590 -20.86 0.28 -41.63
C ASN A 590 -19.59 -0.44 -42.12
N LYS A 591 -19.65 -0.93 -43.37
CA LYS A 591 -18.56 -1.68 -44.00
C LYS A 591 -17.53 -0.79 -44.74
N SER A 592 -17.59 0.53 -44.56
CA SER A 592 -16.62 1.49 -45.11
C SER A 592 -16.03 2.33 -43.98
N LEU A 593 -14.70 2.33 -43.86
CA LEU A 593 -13.95 2.97 -42.78
C LEU A 593 -13.02 4.05 -43.32
N ASN A 594 -13.17 5.26 -42.79
CA ASN A 594 -12.22 6.34 -42.99
C ASN A 594 -11.09 6.22 -41.96
N ILE A 595 -9.87 5.94 -42.44
CA ILE A 595 -8.70 5.69 -41.59
C ILE A 595 -7.59 6.68 -41.89
N THR A 596 -6.81 7.05 -40.87
CA THR A 596 -5.65 7.96 -41.01
C THR A 596 -4.38 7.22 -41.46
N LYS A 597 -4.31 5.91 -41.17
CA LYS A 597 -3.20 5.04 -41.55
C LYS A 597 -3.70 3.61 -41.79
N ASN A 598 -3.16 2.95 -42.81
CA ASN A 598 -3.50 1.57 -43.16
C ASN A 598 -2.71 0.56 -42.29
N ASP A 599 -3.01 0.51 -40.99
CA ASP A 599 -2.45 -0.46 -40.05
C ASP A 599 -3.54 -1.12 -39.19
N LEU A 600 -3.24 -2.33 -38.71
CA LEU A 600 -4.20 -3.20 -38.03
C LEU A 600 -4.82 -2.57 -36.78
N ASN A 601 -4.05 -1.80 -36.01
CA ASN A 601 -4.54 -1.17 -34.79
C ASN A 601 -5.47 0.00 -35.11
N THR A 602 -5.11 0.83 -36.09
CA THR A 602 -5.94 1.94 -36.56
C THR A 602 -7.29 1.44 -37.09
N ILE A 603 -7.29 0.38 -37.90
CA ILE A 603 -8.51 -0.21 -38.46
C ILE A 603 -9.37 -0.83 -37.36
N LYS A 604 -8.77 -1.61 -36.45
CA LYS A 604 -9.49 -2.26 -35.34
C LYS A 604 -10.13 -1.24 -34.39
N ASN A 605 -9.41 -0.18 -34.05
CA ASN A 605 -9.94 0.89 -33.19
C ASN A 605 -11.08 1.63 -33.87
N LYS A 606 -10.94 1.99 -35.16
CA LYS A 606 -11.99 2.70 -35.90
C LYS A 606 -13.24 1.83 -36.10
N LEU A 607 -13.05 0.53 -36.30
CA LEU A 607 -14.15 -0.43 -36.42
C LEU A 607 -14.95 -0.55 -35.11
N LEU A 608 -14.27 -0.57 -33.95
CA LEU A 608 -14.90 -0.60 -32.63
C LEU A 608 -15.59 0.73 -32.27
N GLU A 609 -15.04 1.86 -32.69
CA GLU A 609 -15.65 3.19 -32.50
C GLU A 609 -17.01 3.29 -33.20
N ILE A 610 -17.11 2.77 -34.43
CA ILE A 610 -18.34 2.86 -35.25
C ILE A 610 -19.31 1.72 -34.94
N ASN A 611 -18.83 0.59 -34.39
CA ASN A 611 -19.65 -0.56 -34.02
C ASN A 611 -19.42 -0.98 -32.55
N PRO A 612 -19.90 -0.21 -31.55
CA PRO A 612 -19.63 -0.44 -30.13
C PRO A 612 -20.11 -1.81 -29.61
N ASN A 613 -21.10 -2.41 -30.27
CA ASN A 613 -21.63 -3.73 -29.93
C ASN A 613 -20.59 -4.86 -30.10
N LEU A 614 -19.44 -4.57 -30.71
CA LEU A 614 -18.34 -5.51 -30.90
C LEU A 614 -17.26 -5.45 -29.80
N SER A 615 -17.32 -4.49 -28.86
CA SER A 615 -16.26 -4.26 -27.86
C SER A 615 -16.00 -5.42 -26.89
N ASN A 616 -16.98 -6.31 -26.69
CA ASN A 616 -16.85 -7.49 -25.83
C ASN A 616 -16.43 -8.76 -26.61
N ARG A 617 -16.06 -8.64 -27.89
CA ARG A 617 -15.74 -9.79 -28.76
C ARG A 617 -14.28 -9.73 -29.24
N GLU A 618 -13.62 -10.89 -29.32
CA GLU A 618 -12.27 -10.97 -29.87
C GLU A 618 -12.30 -10.94 -31.40
N LEU A 619 -12.14 -9.74 -31.98
CA LEU A 619 -12.05 -9.52 -33.43
C LEU A 619 -10.61 -9.71 -33.94
N ILE A 620 -10.51 -10.42 -35.07
CA ILE A 620 -9.32 -10.49 -35.91
C ILE A 620 -9.56 -9.65 -37.18
N VAL A 621 -8.59 -8.81 -37.53
CA VAL A 621 -8.58 -8.00 -38.75
C VAL A 621 -7.40 -8.46 -39.60
N GLU A 622 -7.67 -8.74 -40.87
CA GLU A 622 -6.67 -9.20 -41.83
C GLU A 622 -6.68 -8.28 -43.05
N LEU A 623 -5.56 -7.62 -43.34
CA LEU A 623 -5.44 -6.74 -44.49
C LEU A 623 -5.37 -7.57 -45.77
N LYS A 624 -6.32 -7.35 -46.70
CA LYS A 624 -6.29 -7.98 -48.03
C LYS A 624 -5.48 -7.16 -49.02
N ASN A 625 -5.65 -5.84 -48.99
CA ASN A 625 -4.90 -4.89 -49.80
C ASN A 625 -4.97 -3.48 -49.18
N ASN A 626 -4.51 -2.46 -49.91
CA ASN A 626 -4.48 -1.08 -49.42
C ASN A 626 -5.86 -0.45 -49.15
N ASN A 627 -6.94 -1.08 -49.62
CA ASN A 627 -8.28 -0.52 -49.65
C ASN A 627 -9.33 -1.49 -49.08
N THR A 628 -8.94 -2.70 -48.65
CA THR A 628 -9.85 -3.66 -48.03
C THR A 628 -9.18 -4.47 -46.91
N ALA A 629 -9.96 -4.76 -45.87
CA ALA A 629 -9.60 -5.71 -44.82
C ALA A 629 -10.75 -6.68 -44.59
N ASP A 630 -10.43 -7.88 -44.13
CA ASP A 630 -11.42 -8.81 -43.64
C ASP A 630 -11.47 -8.79 -42.11
N VAL A 631 -12.67 -8.97 -41.58
CA VAL A 631 -12.94 -9.03 -40.14
C VAL A 631 -13.66 -10.33 -39.85
N TYR A 632 -13.21 -11.05 -38.83
CA TYR A 632 -13.88 -12.23 -38.32
C TYR A 632 -13.69 -12.36 -36.81
N LEU A 633 -14.54 -13.16 -36.17
CA LEU A 633 -14.41 -13.46 -34.75
C LEU A 633 -13.40 -14.58 -34.55
N LYS A 634 -12.54 -14.48 -33.53
CA LYS A 634 -11.52 -15.50 -33.25
C LYS A 634 -12.10 -16.90 -33.04
N ASN A 635 -13.33 -16.99 -32.51
CA ASN A 635 -14.04 -18.25 -32.28
C ASN A 635 -14.90 -18.71 -33.47
N ASN A 636 -14.99 -17.92 -34.55
CA ASN A 636 -15.74 -18.28 -35.76
C ASN A 636 -15.09 -17.63 -37.00
N SER A 637 -14.04 -18.28 -37.53
CA SER A 637 -13.28 -17.81 -38.69
C SER A 637 -14.03 -17.89 -40.02
N ASN A 638 -15.16 -18.64 -40.05
CA ASN A 638 -15.96 -18.84 -41.26
C ASN A 638 -16.97 -17.71 -41.51
N ASP A 639 -17.32 -16.95 -40.46
CA ASP A 639 -18.20 -15.77 -40.56
C ASP A 639 -17.35 -14.50 -40.76
N LYS A 640 -16.91 -14.32 -42.02
CA LYS A 640 -15.91 -13.32 -42.43
C LYS A 640 -16.58 -12.19 -43.22
N VAL A 641 -16.37 -10.95 -42.76
CA VAL A 641 -16.92 -9.73 -43.39
C VAL A 641 -15.80 -8.89 -43.97
N THR A 642 -15.91 -8.52 -45.25
CA THR A 642 -14.95 -7.62 -45.89
C THR A 642 -15.38 -6.17 -45.75
N ILE A 643 -14.48 -5.33 -45.25
CA ILE A 643 -14.65 -3.89 -45.07
C ILE A 643 -13.76 -3.12 -46.07
N LYS A 644 -14.28 -2.01 -46.59
CA LYS A 644 -13.55 -1.05 -47.42
C LYS A 644 -12.85 -0.02 -46.55
N LEU A 645 -11.62 0.33 -46.92
CA LEU A 645 -10.79 1.30 -46.23
C LEU A 645 -10.57 2.49 -47.16
N VAL A 646 -10.85 3.69 -46.65
CA VAL A 646 -10.58 4.97 -47.31
C VAL A 646 -9.56 5.71 -46.47
N VAL A 647 -8.34 5.85 -46.98
CA VAL A 647 -7.28 6.60 -46.29
C VAL A 647 -7.51 8.08 -46.52
N ILE A 648 -7.84 8.82 -45.46
CA ILE A 648 -8.00 10.28 -45.53
C ILE A 648 -6.68 10.93 -45.12
N LYS A 649 -6.12 11.78 -46.00
CA LYS A 649 -5.00 12.66 -45.63
C LYS A 649 -5.53 13.77 -44.72
N GLU A 650 -4.99 13.91 -43.52
CA GLU A 650 -5.26 15.07 -42.67
C GLU A 650 -4.89 16.37 -43.40
N PRO A 651 -5.67 17.46 -43.26
CA PRO A 651 -5.34 18.72 -43.89
C PRO A 651 -4.04 19.28 -43.32
N HIS A 652 -3.10 19.59 -44.23
CA HIS A 652 -1.87 20.30 -43.93
C HIS A 652 -2.18 21.67 -43.29
N ILE A 653 -1.89 21.82 -42.00
CA ILE A 653 -1.78 23.13 -41.37
C ILE A 653 -0.56 23.81 -42.00
N LYS A 654 -0.80 24.91 -42.72
CA LYS A 654 0.24 25.75 -43.34
C LYS A 654 1.22 26.24 -42.27
N ASN A 655 2.50 25.86 -42.45
CA ASN A 655 3.64 26.48 -41.80
C ASN A 655 3.69 27.98 -42.15
N SER A 656 3.71 28.84 -41.13
CA SER A 656 4.31 30.17 -41.24
C SER A 656 5.75 30.09 -40.73
N ASN A 657 6.67 30.58 -41.57
CA ASN A 657 8.11 30.53 -41.38
C ASN A 657 8.56 31.19 -40.07
N LYS A 658 9.17 30.41 -39.17
CA LYS A 658 10.30 30.86 -38.34
C LYS A 658 11.33 29.75 -38.25
N LEU A 659 12.59 30.10 -38.53
CA LEU A 659 13.77 29.25 -38.45
C LEU A 659 13.72 28.35 -37.20
N VAL A 660 13.76 27.04 -37.40
CA VAL A 660 14.11 26.08 -36.35
C VAL A 660 15.62 25.84 -36.46
N ILE A 661 16.37 26.51 -35.59
CA ILE A 661 17.72 26.09 -35.24
C ILE A 661 17.57 24.82 -34.41
N ILE A 662 18.12 23.71 -34.90
CA ILE A 662 18.24 22.45 -34.17
C ILE A 662 19.18 22.71 -32.98
N LEU A 663 18.62 22.72 -31.76
CA LEU A 663 19.38 22.66 -30.52
C LEU A 663 18.78 21.57 -29.63
N ILE A 664 19.53 20.47 -29.53
CA ILE A 664 19.36 19.42 -28.54
C ILE A 664 19.46 20.08 -27.16
N SER A 665 18.34 20.28 -26.48
CA SER A 665 18.34 20.71 -25.09
C SER A 665 17.14 20.11 -24.36
N SER A 666 17.42 19.51 -23.22
CA SER A 666 16.43 18.85 -22.36
C SER A 666 15.36 19.84 -21.89
N PRO A 667 14.17 19.37 -21.48
CA PRO A 667 13.11 20.22 -20.91
C PRO A 667 13.60 21.13 -19.77
N LEU A 668 14.71 20.77 -19.12
CA LEU A 668 15.37 21.51 -18.05
C LEU A 668 15.92 22.88 -18.51
N VAL A 669 16.44 22.98 -19.74
CA VAL A 669 17.02 24.23 -20.27
C VAL A 669 15.93 25.24 -20.61
N ILE A 670 14.77 24.77 -21.07
CA ILE A 670 13.61 25.62 -21.39
C ILE A 670 13.04 26.25 -20.11
N VAL A 671 12.94 25.49 -19.02
CA VAL A 671 12.46 26.01 -17.72
C VAL A 671 13.45 27.02 -17.13
N VAL A 672 14.76 26.74 -17.19
CA VAL A 672 15.78 27.70 -16.72
C VAL A 672 15.75 28.99 -17.54
N LEU A 673 15.61 28.89 -18.88
CA LEU A 673 15.50 30.06 -19.76
C LEU A 673 14.23 30.87 -19.50
N LEU A 674 13.09 30.22 -19.28
CA LEU A 674 11.82 30.91 -18.98
C LEU A 674 11.85 31.61 -17.61
N VAL A 675 12.47 31.00 -16.59
CA VAL A 675 12.63 31.61 -15.26
C VAL A 675 13.63 32.77 -15.30
N SER A 676 14.74 32.64 -16.04
CA SER A 676 15.67 33.77 -16.23
C SER A 676 15.05 34.92 -17.04
N SER A 677 14.25 34.60 -18.06
CA SER A 677 13.53 35.59 -18.87
C SER A 677 12.51 36.36 -18.03
N TYR A 678 11.77 35.66 -17.16
CA TYR A 678 10.81 36.26 -16.24
C TYR A 678 11.49 37.20 -15.23
N TYR A 679 12.66 36.82 -14.69
CA TYR A 679 13.41 37.66 -13.75
C TYR A 679 14.01 38.91 -14.42
N ILE A 680 14.50 38.79 -15.66
CA ILE A 680 15.01 39.93 -16.43
C ILE A 680 13.85 40.89 -16.77
N PHE A 681 12.70 40.37 -17.20
CA PHE A 681 11.53 41.21 -17.51
C PHE A 681 11.00 41.96 -16.27
N LYS A 682 10.99 41.31 -15.10
CA LYS A 682 10.61 41.94 -13.83
C LYS A 682 11.59 43.02 -13.39
N LYS A 683 12.90 42.84 -13.66
CA LYS A 683 13.94 43.82 -13.33
C LYS A 683 13.95 45.04 -14.27
N VAL A 684 13.55 44.86 -15.53
CA VAL A 684 13.40 45.95 -16.52
C VAL A 684 12.13 46.77 -16.29
N LYS A 685 11.04 46.14 -15.81
CA LYS A 685 9.78 46.85 -15.50
C LYS A 685 9.87 47.72 -14.24
N ASN A 686 10.80 47.44 -13.33
CA ASN A 686 11.07 48.26 -12.13
C ASN A 686 12.11 49.38 -12.37
N LYS A 687 12.56 49.60 -13.60
CA LYS A 687 13.53 50.65 -13.99
C LYS A 687 13.01 51.59 -15.07
N LYS A 688 11.70 51.60 -15.35
CA LYS A 688 11.04 52.58 -16.20
C LYS A 688 9.98 53.33 -15.44
#